data_AF-A0A843LH58-F1
#
_entry.id   AF-A0A843LH58-F1
#
_cell.length_a   1.000
_cell.length_b   1.000
_cell.length_c   1.000
_cell.angle_alpha   90.00
_cell.angle_beta   90.00
_cell.angle_gamma   90.00
#
_symmetry.space_group_name_H-M   'P 1'
#
loop_
_entity.id
_entity.type
_entity.pdbx_description
1 polymer ?
#
loop_
_entity_poly.entity_id
_entity_poly.type
_entity_poly.pdbx_seq_one_letter_code
_entity_poly.pdbx_strand_id
1 'polypeptide(L)'
;MAINAIFYENSIPKGTGCLEITGKEGPSGLFIPLHATGISGTFHGPVGSLTLTQTFRFARQAIDHPIEAIYRFPLPGDAAVTEVVAVFGDETIRTRLTERGKAEQEYDEAFKRGKKAVLVTRESPDVFTLHLTGIPPETDVVVRTTVTVIARAVPGGWEVRLPVTVAPRYVRRDESHAGVQANPLLSVIDPLYRVSLDLMVQPAAEVTMVPQGAIVTRTREETWIRIESSRPDHDLVFRWAHATGGEWLTTWAANDPDGSFTYLLGLITPPRGERGERIPREVILVADQSGSMQGGKWNAAARSIGAFLDGLSPDEVFNLCLFSNKALWFSSQGPVPATKDRIEGAKRFLQTTSLFGGTELGVALEQALRQPRLSGIYARHLLVVTDGQVTDEARLFRLVGSEAAASMSRRVSVISIDTAPNAHLALELARIGGGVAKFLTSSEEVDSALQELLASWRAPVLSNAVLTVDRPGIEVNDYRVFSRSGMEAVDIGDLRPETPVFLCSRIPGSSAAPVLTLGKAEGVPIAVATAHPGERDLCISLKVVFGAGRLRTLEYLLNAGYADEELVRRLEKVGYPVPQPDSTLYPENRSQVLHDWLEQLIVRESLRYGIPSSRTAFVGSSDKMGTVPPVTVAVPNALPSEWVCHECAAPILRESIDMIMQPDVKMSVRRSGEVRMSAGKSISPSVPLAPLPLNRVIPALEVQNAMAVLVESVGVAKGSYTLFLTFSHRMKPAGVSLRVEIDGKAVMTWSDIRIRAGDSRVMVPIHVSRPGRLQVFVVDPSGAWNGLQVAVSLRKEEGVMWV
;
A
#
# COMPACT_ATOMS: atom_id res chain seq x y z
N MET A 1 -19.37 -1.92 10.34
CA MET A 1 -18.05 -2.08 9.69
C MET A 1 -18.21 -3.01 8.50
N ALA A 2 -18.39 -2.48 7.29
CA ALA A 2 -18.64 -3.31 6.13
C ALA A 2 -17.47 -4.28 5.83
N ILE A 3 -17.69 -5.22 4.90
CA ILE A 3 -16.76 -5.38 3.77
C ILE A 3 -16.45 -3.97 3.25
N ASN A 4 -15.41 -3.37 3.82
CA ASN A 4 -14.99 -2.04 3.50
C ASN A 4 -14.10 -2.16 2.25
N ALA A 5 -14.73 -2.34 1.10
CA ALA A 5 -14.11 -2.05 -0.20
C ALA A 5 -13.77 -0.54 -0.37
N ILE A 6 -13.87 0.24 0.71
CA ILE A 6 -13.33 1.59 0.90
C ILE A 6 -11.85 1.53 1.34
N PHE A 7 -11.34 0.41 1.89
CA PHE A 7 -10.00 0.34 2.47
C PHE A 7 -8.85 0.48 1.46
N TYR A 8 -9.08 0.15 0.19
CA TYR A 8 -8.08 0.27 -0.88
C TYR A 8 -8.68 0.87 -2.15
N GLU A 9 -8.85 2.20 -2.15
CA GLU A 9 -8.98 2.93 -3.40
C GLU A 9 -7.64 2.90 -4.14
N ASN A 10 -7.53 2.04 -5.15
CA ASN A 10 -6.41 2.06 -6.10
C ASN A 10 -6.27 3.49 -6.65
N SER A 11 -5.15 4.15 -6.36
CA SER A 11 -4.79 5.43 -6.97
C SER A 11 -4.73 5.30 -8.50
N ILE A 12 -5.10 6.37 -9.20
CA ILE A 12 -5.39 6.37 -10.64
C ILE A 12 -4.13 5.97 -11.43
N PRO A 13 -4.09 4.80 -12.09
CA PRO A 13 -2.86 4.31 -12.71
C PRO A 13 -2.48 5.05 -14.01
N LYS A 14 -1.19 4.96 -14.37
CA LYS A 14 -0.64 5.38 -15.68
C LYS A 14 0.43 4.39 -16.17
N GLY A 15 0.06 3.14 -16.39
CA GLY A 15 1.01 2.09 -16.78
C GLY A 15 0.39 0.70 -16.92
N THR A 16 1.15 -0.28 -17.41
CA THR A 16 0.76 -1.69 -17.49
C THR A 16 1.90 -2.59 -16.98
N GLY A 17 1.60 -3.86 -16.69
CA GLY A 17 2.55 -4.78 -16.01
C GLY A 17 3.34 -5.67 -16.97
N CYS A 18 4.58 -5.99 -16.60
CA CYS A 18 5.50 -6.85 -17.37
C CYS A 18 6.24 -7.86 -16.48
N LEU A 19 6.90 -8.87 -17.08
CA LEU A 19 7.77 -9.85 -16.40
C LEU A 19 9.26 -9.53 -16.63
N GLU A 20 10.13 -9.92 -15.71
CA GLU A 20 11.58 -9.60 -15.68
C GLU A 20 12.49 -10.88 -15.78
N ILE A 21 13.76 -10.83 -16.32
CA ILE A 21 14.68 -11.98 -16.68
C ILE A 21 16.32 -11.83 -16.62
N THR A 22 17.08 -11.83 -15.46
CA THR A 22 18.54 -11.50 -15.05
C THR A 22 19.78 -12.16 -15.69
N GLY A 23 20.96 -11.57 -15.39
CA GLY A 23 22.23 -12.29 -15.21
C GLY A 23 22.72 -12.44 -13.74
N LYS A 24 23.80 -13.21 -13.51
CA LYS A 24 24.42 -13.43 -12.17
C LYS A 24 25.21 -12.23 -11.62
N GLU A 25 25.44 -11.21 -12.43
CA GLU A 25 26.26 -10.03 -12.10
C GLU A 25 25.39 -8.78 -11.89
N GLY A 26 24.06 -8.92 -11.92
CA GLY A 26 23.11 -7.84 -11.84
C GLY A 26 22.15 -7.78 -13.04
N PRO A 27 21.45 -6.66 -13.21
CA PRO A 27 20.25 -6.57 -14.04
C PRO A 27 20.59 -6.12 -15.49
N SER A 28 20.17 -6.86 -16.54
CA SER A 28 20.84 -6.85 -17.87
C SER A 28 20.03 -7.12 -19.18
N GLY A 29 18.93 -6.40 -19.51
CA GLY A 29 18.56 -6.15 -20.94
C GLY A 29 17.14 -6.35 -21.54
N LEU A 30 16.16 -7.07 -20.96
CA LEU A 30 14.92 -7.53 -21.68
C LEU A 30 13.64 -7.45 -20.80
N PHE A 31 12.52 -8.09 -21.20
CA PHE A 31 11.32 -8.42 -20.38
C PHE A 31 10.42 -9.42 -21.14
N ILE A 32 9.51 -10.13 -20.45
CA ILE A 32 8.39 -10.83 -21.14
C ILE A 32 7.14 -9.94 -21.01
N PRO A 33 6.58 -9.44 -22.12
CA PRO A 33 5.36 -8.66 -22.07
C PRO A 33 4.13 -9.51 -21.76
N LEU A 34 3.17 -8.89 -21.07
CA LEU A 34 1.80 -9.35 -20.93
C LEU A 34 1.04 -9.00 -22.21
N HIS A 35 0.81 -9.98 -23.09
CA HIS A 35 0.14 -9.75 -24.39
C HIS A 35 -1.37 -9.59 -24.23
N ALA A 36 -1.97 -10.35 -23.33
CA ALA A 36 -3.42 -10.32 -23.13
C ALA A 36 -3.82 -10.59 -21.67
N THR A 37 -4.85 -9.87 -21.21
CA THR A 37 -5.58 -10.14 -19.97
C THR A 37 -7.06 -10.34 -20.31
N GLY A 38 -7.54 -11.58 -20.28
CA GLY A 38 -8.96 -11.90 -20.33
C GLY A 38 -9.53 -12.00 -18.93
N ILE A 39 -10.68 -11.38 -18.66
CA ILE A 39 -11.41 -11.49 -17.40
C ILE A 39 -12.79 -12.07 -17.70
N SER A 40 -13.14 -13.19 -17.08
CA SER A 40 -14.50 -13.74 -17.13
C SER A 40 -15.03 -14.10 -15.75
N GLY A 41 -16.34 -14.20 -15.58
CA GLY A 41 -16.93 -14.67 -14.32
C GLY A 41 -18.36 -14.19 -14.05
N THR A 42 -18.84 -14.51 -12.85
CA THR A 42 -20.21 -14.23 -12.41
C THR A 42 -20.24 -13.35 -11.17
N PHE A 43 -21.27 -12.52 -11.04
CA PHE A 43 -21.63 -11.80 -9.83
C PHE A 43 -23.03 -12.21 -9.38
N HIS A 44 -23.15 -12.75 -8.17
CA HIS A 44 -24.41 -13.08 -7.51
C HIS A 44 -24.70 -11.99 -6.47
N GLY A 45 -25.55 -11.04 -6.84
CA GLY A 45 -25.70 -9.78 -6.10
C GLY A 45 -24.36 -9.01 -6.09
N PRO A 46 -23.71 -8.82 -4.92
CA PRO A 46 -22.39 -8.21 -4.82
C PRO A 46 -21.21 -9.19 -4.89
N VAL A 47 -21.43 -10.50 -4.70
CA VAL A 47 -20.33 -11.47 -4.56
C VAL A 47 -19.92 -11.97 -5.94
N GLY A 48 -18.65 -11.78 -6.30
CA GLY A 48 -18.09 -12.13 -7.60
C GLY A 48 -17.16 -13.35 -7.55
N SER A 49 -17.29 -14.25 -8.53
CA SER A 49 -16.35 -15.34 -8.78
C SER A 49 -15.78 -15.17 -10.19
N LEU A 50 -14.50 -14.78 -10.28
CA LEU A 50 -13.83 -14.37 -11.51
C LEU A 50 -12.63 -15.25 -11.85
N THR A 51 -12.34 -15.41 -13.14
CA THR A 51 -11.10 -16.00 -13.66
C THR A 51 -10.32 -14.94 -14.42
N LEU A 52 -9.15 -14.58 -13.89
CA LEU A 52 -8.18 -13.73 -14.56
C LEU A 52 -7.26 -14.62 -15.42
N THR A 53 -7.27 -14.43 -16.73
CA THR A 53 -6.47 -15.20 -17.71
C THR A 53 -5.42 -14.30 -18.34
N GLN A 54 -4.15 -14.48 -17.98
CA GLN A 54 -3.04 -13.65 -18.43
C GLN A 54 -2.11 -14.43 -19.36
N THR A 55 -1.80 -13.88 -20.53
CA THR A 55 -0.99 -14.51 -21.56
C THR A 55 0.33 -13.80 -21.74
N PHE A 56 1.43 -14.55 -21.57
CA PHE A 56 2.80 -14.07 -21.68
C PHE A 56 3.53 -14.83 -22.80
N ARG A 57 4.35 -14.13 -23.60
CA ARG A 57 5.15 -14.72 -24.69
C ARG A 57 6.37 -13.86 -24.97
N PHE A 58 7.53 -14.48 -25.18
CA PHE A 58 8.72 -13.81 -25.73
C PHE A 58 9.20 -14.50 -27.02
N ALA A 59 9.84 -13.72 -27.87
CA ALA A 59 10.34 -14.18 -29.17
C ALA A 59 11.73 -14.83 -29.04
N ARG A 60 12.04 -15.83 -29.88
CA ARG A 60 13.32 -16.57 -29.84
C ARG A 60 14.55 -15.68 -30.09
N GLN A 61 14.35 -14.57 -30.80
CA GLN A 61 15.40 -13.60 -31.10
C GLN A 61 15.80 -12.76 -29.87
N ALA A 62 14.98 -12.74 -28.81
CA ALA A 62 15.32 -12.09 -27.54
C ALA A 62 16.07 -13.05 -26.61
N ILE A 63 15.59 -14.29 -26.46
CA ILE A 63 16.25 -15.38 -25.72
C ILE A 63 15.99 -16.70 -26.45
N ASP A 64 17.03 -17.51 -26.68
CA ASP A 64 16.96 -18.75 -27.47
C ASP A 64 16.78 -20.03 -26.64
N HIS A 65 16.88 -19.92 -25.31
CA HIS A 65 16.82 -21.01 -24.34
C HIS A 65 15.69 -20.81 -23.30
N PRO A 66 15.28 -21.87 -22.56
CA PRO A 66 14.25 -21.73 -21.54
C PRO A 66 14.70 -20.93 -20.32
N ILE A 67 13.77 -20.20 -19.72
CA ILE A 67 14.00 -19.23 -18.65
C ILE A 67 13.10 -19.50 -17.43
N GLU A 68 13.47 -18.88 -16.33
CA GLU A 68 12.55 -18.54 -15.24
C GLU A 68 12.13 -17.06 -15.35
N ALA A 69 10.96 -16.70 -14.83
CA ALA A 69 10.48 -15.33 -14.77
C ALA A 69 9.62 -15.12 -13.51
N ILE A 70 9.62 -13.88 -13.00
CA ILE A 70 8.84 -13.47 -11.83
C ILE A 70 7.85 -12.37 -12.23
N TYR A 71 6.61 -12.49 -11.78
CA TYR A 71 5.55 -11.50 -11.90
C TYR A 71 5.12 -11.01 -10.52
N ARG A 72 4.80 -9.72 -10.40
CA ARG A 72 3.97 -9.20 -9.31
C ARG A 72 2.75 -8.52 -9.88
N PHE A 73 1.58 -8.89 -9.36
CA PHE A 73 0.31 -8.31 -9.77
C PHE A 73 -0.53 -7.90 -8.56
N PRO A 74 -1.16 -6.71 -8.60
CA PRO A 74 -2.23 -6.38 -7.68
C PRO A 74 -3.51 -7.10 -8.10
N LEU A 75 -4.33 -7.48 -7.13
CA LEU A 75 -5.74 -7.81 -7.33
C LEU A 75 -6.64 -6.72 -6.71
N PRO A 76 -7.96 -6.74 -6.92
CA PRO A 76 -8.87 -5.88 -6.18
C PRO A 76 -8.65 -6.04 -4.66
N GLY A 77 -8.65 -4.94 -3.91
CA GLY A 77 -8.28 -4.95 -2.49
C GLY A 77 -9.32 -5.65 -1.60
N ASP A 78 -9.04 -6.92 -1.27
CA ASP A 78 -9.85 -7.95 -0.59
C ASP A 78 -10.16 -9.22 -1.43
N ALA A 79 -9.70 -9.26 -2.69
CA ALA A 79 -9.78 -10.43 -3.55
C ALA A 79 -9.05 -11.65 -2.97
N ALA A 80 -9.73 -12.79 -2.90
CA ALA A 80 -9.18 -14.04 -2.43
C ALA A 80 -8.89 -14.98 -3.60
N VAL A 81 -7.61 -15.25 -3.88
CA VAL A 81 -7.19 -16.28 -4.84
C VAL A 81 -7.50 -17.67 -4.28
N THR A 82 -8.14 -18.50 -5.10
CA THR A 82 -8.58 -19.87 -4.72
C THR A 82 -7.95 -20.97 -5.57
N GLU A 83 -7.55 -20.67 -6.81
CA GLU A 83 -6.84 -21.58 -7.70
C GLU A 83 -5.89 -20.80 -8.61
N VAL A 84 -4.71 -21.39 -8.91
CA VAL A 84 -3.86 -20.94 -10.02
C VAL A 84 -3.47 -22.13 -10.90
N VAL A 85 -3.64 -21.98 -12.21
CA VAL A 85 -3.27 -22.97 -13.23
C VAL A 85 -2.47 -22.27 -14.32
N ALA A 86 -1.26 -22.75 -14.62
CA ALA A 86 -0.47 -22.25 -15.74
C ALA A 86 -0.44 -23.28 -16.88
N VAL A 87 -0.49 -22.80 -18.12
CA VAL A 87 -0.46 -23.62 -19.33
C VAL A 87 0.72 -23.15 -20.18
N PHE A 88 1.70 -24.03 -20.40
CA PHE A 88 2.95 -23.76 -21.12
C PHE A 88 2.92 -24.46 -22.49
N GLY A 89 2.31 -23.83 -23.49
CA GLY A 89 1.93 -24.50 -24.75
C GLY A 89 0.87 -25.57 -24.48
N ASP A 90 1.13 -26.82 -24.86
CA ASP A 90 0.18 -27.95 -24.65
C ASP A 90 0.16 -28.48 -23.20
N GLU A 91 0.99 -27.93 -22.30
CA GLU A 91 1.26 -28.52 -20.97
C GLU A 91 0.63 -27.72 -19.83
N THR A 92 -0.42 -28.27 -19.23
CA THR A 92 -1.12 -27.67 -18.09
C THR A 92 -0.50 -28.11 -16.75
N ILE A 93 -0.06 -27.15 -15.94
CA ILE A 93 0.38 -27.34 -14.56
C ILE A 93 -0.70 -26.74 -13.64
N ARG A 94 -1.40 -27.62 -12.91
CA ARG A 94 -2.26 -27.22 -11.79
C ARG A 94 -1.41 -27.07 -10.53
N THR A 95 -1.67 -26.02 -9.76
CA THR A 95 -1.03 -25.86 -8.45
C THR A 95 -1.86 -26.51 -7.34
N ARG A 96 -1.23 -26.69 -6.17
CA ARG A 96 -1.90 -27.03 -4.91
C ARG A 96 -1.42 -26.09 -3.81
N LEU A 97 -2.32 -25.70 -2.92
CA LEU A 97 -1.96 -24.87 -1.76
C LEU A 97 -1.23 -25.73 -0.71
N THR A 98 -0.10 -25.25 -0.22
CA THR A 98 0.66 -25.90 0.87
C THR A 98 1.44 -24.87 1.70
N GLU A 99 2.09 -25.31 2.77
CA GLU A 99 2.94 -24.46 3.64
C GLU A 99 4.06 -23.78 2.82
N ARG A 100 4.30 -22.48 3.04
CA ARG A 100 5.11 -21.65 2.14
C ARG A 100 6.53 -22.18 1.95
N GLY A 101 7.22 -22.52 3.04
CA GLY A 101 8.58 -23.07 2.96
C GLY A 101 8.66 -24.41 2.21
N LYS A 102 7.59 -25.22 2.25
CA LYS A 102 7.50 -26.46 1.46
C LYS A 102 7.21 -26.17 -0.02
N ALA A 103 6.33 -25.22 -0.31
CA ALA A 103 6.03 -24.78 -1.66
C ALA A 103 7.29 -24.22 -2.36
N GLU A 104 8.07 -23.41 -1.64
CA GLU A 104 9.34 -22.86 -2.08
C GLU A 104 10.37 -23.98 -2.32
N GLN A 105 10.54 -24.94 -1.40
CA GLN A 105 11.41 -26.11 -1.58
C GLN A 105 11.06 -26.97 -2.80
N GLU A 106 9.76 -27.26 -3.03
CA GLU A 106 9.30 -28.04 -4.18
C GLU A 106 9.56 -27.32 -5.51
N TYR A 107 9.39 -26.00 -5.55
CA TYR A 107 9.70 -25.17 -6.70
C TYR A 107 11.21 -25.11 -6.96
N ASP A 108 12.01 -24.93 -5.91
CA ASP A 108 13.48 -24.95 -5.94
C ASP A 108 14.02 -26.27 -6.51
N GLU A 109 13.44 -27.40 -6.10
CA GLU A 109 13.77 -28.71 -6.66
C GLU A 109 13.36 -28.85 -8.13
N ALA A 110 12.20 -28.33 -8.53
CA ALA A 110 11.76 -28.36 -9.91
C ALA A 110 12.69 -27.52 -10.82
N PHE A 111 13.08 -26.31 -10.38
CA PHE A 111 14.06 -25.46 -11.03
C PHE A 111 15.40 -26.20 -11.22
N LYS A 112 15.97 -26.76 -10.13
CA LYS A 112 17.25 -27.50 -10.15
C LYS A 112 17.22 -28.75 -11.03
N ARG A 113 16.04 -29.30 -11.29
CA ARG A 113 15.78 -30.45 -12.18
C ARG A 113 15.41 -30.04 -13.62
N GLY A 114 15.32 -28.73 -13.93
CA GLY A 114 14.93 -28.23 -15.25
C GLY A 114 13.48 -28.54 -15.63
N LYS A 115 12.63 -28.79 -14.63
CA LYS A 115 11.19 -29.00 -14.82
C LYS A 115 10.51 -27.66 -14.99
N LYS A 116 9.43 -27.61 -15.79
CA LYS A 116 8.47 -26.51 -15.72
C LYS A 116 7.82 -26.49 -14.33
N ALA A 117 7.69 -25.32 -13.70
CA ALA A 117 6.99 -25.17 -12.43
C ALA A 117 6.40 -23.78 -12.23
N VAL A 118 5.49 -23.72 -11.26
CA VAL A 118 4.68 -22.56 -10.86
C VAL A 118 4.73 -22.48 -9.34
N LEU A 119 5.01 -21.29 -8.81
CA LEU A 119 4.87 -20.96 -7.38
C LEU A 119 4.12 -19.61 -7.28
N VAL A 120 3.12 -19.52 -6.40
CA VAL A 120 2.43 -18.25 -6.12
C VAL A 120 2.40 -17.98 -4.62
N THR A 121 3.11 -16.94 -4.21
CA THR A 121 3.15 -16.43 -2.85
C THR A 121 2.24 -15.21 -2.71
N ARG A 122 1.77 -14.95 -1.48
CA ARG A 122 1.08 -13.71 -1.11
C ARG A 122 1.97 -12.93 -0.15
N GLU A 123 2.27 -11.67 -0.49
CA GLU A 123 3.14 -10.81 0.32
C GLU A 123 2.32 -9.79 1.13
N SER A 124 1.25 -9.24 0.53
CA SER A 124 0.22 -8.43 1.22
C SER A 124 -1.18 -8.99 0.89
N PRO A 125 -2.28 -8.54 1.53
CA PRO A 125 -3.63 -8.96 1.16
C PRO A 125 -4.02 -8.68 -0.30
N ASP A 126 -3.37 -7.73 -0.98
CA ASP A 126 -3.64 -7.30 -2.36
C ASP A 126 -2.53 -7.64 -3.38
N VAL A 127 -1.32 -8.01 -2.94
CA VAL A 127 -0.14 -8.26 -3.81
C VAL A 127 0.28 -9.73 -3.79
N PHE A 128 0.33 -10.30 -4.99
CA PHE A 128 0.72 -11.68 -5.25
C PHE A 128 1.99 -11.71 -6.10
N THR A 129 2.94 -12.59 -5.75
CA THR A 129 4.12 -12.87 -6.58
C THR A 129 3.96 -14.24 -7.21
N LEU A 130 4.06 -14.30 -8.54
CA LEU A 130 4.01 -15.53 -9.34
C LEU A 130 5.40 -15.79 -9.92
N HIS A 131 5.97 -16.95 -9.60
CA HIS A 131 7.21 -17.46 -10.15
C HIS A 131 6.90 -18.57 -11.15
N LEU A 132 7.55 -18.51 -12.32
CA LEU A 132 7.39 -19.46 -13.42
C LEU A 132 8.76 -19.90 -13.90
N THR A 133 9.06 -21.20 -13.90
CA THR A 133 10.32 -21.75 -14.41
C THR A 133 10.09 -22.70 -15.59
N GLY A 134 11.09 -22.82 -16.47
CA GLY A 134 11.06 -23.67 -17.66
C GLY A 134 10.27 -23.10 -18.84
N ILE A 135 10.07 -21.77 -18.92
CA ILE A 135 9.34 -21.14 -20.02
C ILE A 135 10.18 -21.21 -21.31
N PRO A 136 9.72 -21.86 -22.41
CA PRO A 136 10.46 -21.90 -23.66
C PRO A 136 10.16 -20.67 -24.55
N PRO A 137 11.09 -20.26 -25.44
CA PRO A 137 10.83 -19.24 -26.46
C PRO A 137 9.72 -19.65 -27.44
N GLU A 138 9.02 -18.65 -27.99
CA GLU A 138 7.88 -18.82 -28.92
C GLU A 138 6.70 -19.64 -28.37
N THR A 139 6.68 -19.87 -27.06
CA THR A 139 5.61 -20.61 -26.36
C THR A 139 4.77 -19.62 -25.58
N ASP A 140 3.45 -19.66 -25.76
CA ASP A 140 2.53 -18.90 -24.94
C ASP A 140 2.42 -19.55 -23.55
N VAL A 141 2.58 -18.75 -22.51
CA VAL A 141 2.25 -19.13 -21.13
C VAL A 141 0.95 -18.45 -20.73
N VAL A 142 -0.10 -19.24 -20.55
CA VAL A 142 -1.41 -18.77 -20.14
C VAL A 142 -1.61 -19.12 -18.67
N VAL A 143 -1.65 -18.10 -17.82
CA VAL A 143 -1.89 -18.21 -16.38
C VAL A 143 -3.34 -17.89 -16.10
N ARG A 144 -4.06 -18.83 -15.48
CA ARG A 144 -5.44 -18.64 -15.00
C ARG A 144 -5.43 -18.56 -13.48
N THR A 145 -5.93 -17.46 -12.94
CA THR A 145 -6.02 -17.17 -11.51
C THR A 145 -7.49 -16.99 -11.16
N THR A 146 -8.05 -17.92 -10.39
CA THR A 146 -9.45 -17.89 -9.94
C THR A 146 -9.54 -17.09 -8.65
N VAL A 147 -10.39 -16.07 -8.63
CA VAL A 147 -10.50 -15.11 -7.52
C VAL A 147 -11.96 -14.90 -7.10
N THR A 148 -12.21 -14.92 -5.81
CA THR A 148 -13.47 -14.40 -5.24
C THR A 148 -13.26 -12.94 -4.86
N VAL A 149 -14.19 -12.08 -5.26
CA VAL A 149 -14.19 -10.63 -4.99
C VAL A 149 -15.55 -10.20 -4.44
N ILE A 150 -15.64 -9.01 -3.87
CA ILE A 150 -16.93 -8.45 -3.46
C ILE A 150 -17.06 -7.01 -3.93
N ALA A 151 -18.19 -6.69 -4.54
CA ALA A 151 -18.48 -5.37 -5.05
C ALA A 151 -18.61 -4.35 -3.90
N ARG A 152 -17.99 -3.19 -4.09
CA ARG A 152 -18.15 -2.03 -3.21
C ARG A 152 -19.59 -1.60 -3.19
N ALA A 153 -20.17 -1.55 -1.99
CA ALA A 153 -21.50 -1.00 -1.78
C ALA A 153 -21.44 0.52 -1.93
N VAL A 154 -22.21 1.08 -2.87
CA VAL A 154 -22.24 2.52 -3.21
C VAL A 154 -23.68 3.05 -3.19
N PRO A 155 -23.91 4.37 -3.09
CA PRO A 155 -25.26 4.93 -3.12
C PRO A 155 -26.05 4.49 -4.37
N GLY A 156 -27.11 3.71 -4.17
CA GLY A 156 -27.97 3.18 -5.24
C GLY A 156 -27.54 1.84 -5.83
N GLY A 157 -26.42 1.23 -5.41
CA GLY A 157 -26.02 -0.07 -5.95
C GLY A 157 -24.61 -0.52 -5.59
N TRP A 158 -23.94 -1.09 -6.59
CA TRP A 158 -22.68 -1.79 -6.49
C TRP A 158 -21.64 -1.18 -7.41
N GLU A 159 -20.37 -1.28 -7.05
CA GLU A 159 -19.22 -0.91 -7.88
C GLU A 159 -18.15 -2.00 -7.80
N VAL A 160 -17.52 -2.36 -8.92
CA VAL A 160 -16.26 -3.11 -8.90
C VAL A 160 -15.21 -2.41 -9.76
N ARG A 161 -13.98 -2.35 -9.24
CA ARG A 161 -12.79 -1.89 -9.95
C ARG A 161 -11.86 -3.07 -10.13
N LEU A 162 -11.53 -3.40 -11.39
CA LEU A 162 -10.63 -4.49 -11.73
C LEU A 162 -9.31 -3.93 -12.25
N PRO A 163 -8.17 -4.21 -11.59
CA PRO A 163 -6.88 -3.70 -12.01
C PRO A 163 -6.42 -4.38 -13.30
N VAL A 164 -6.41 -3.61 -14.39
CA VAL A 164 -5.85 -4.02 -15.69
C VAL A 164 -4.66 -3.16 -16.12
N THR A 165 -4.41 -2.11 -15.34
CA THR A 165 -3.25 -1.21 -15.42
C THR A 165 -2.37 -1.41 -14.18
N VAL A 166 -1.06 -1.18 -14.29
CA VAL A 166 -0.09 -1.37 -13.19
C VAL A 166 0.72 -0.08 -13.03
N ALA A 167 0.51 0.56 -11.88
CA ALA A 167 1.27 1.72 -11.42
C ALA A 167 2.50 1.28 -10.59
N PRO A 168 3.54 2.12 -10.45
CA PRO A 168 4.65 1.85 -9.57
C PRO A 168 4.16 1.87 -8.11
N ARG A 169 4.24 0.74 -7.39
CA ARG A 169 3.97 0.66 -5.95
C ARG A 169 5.23 0.36 -5.16
N TYR A 170 5.25 0.89 -3.94
CA TYR A 170 6.33 0.74 -2.99
C TYR A 170 6.44 -0.71 -2.48
N VAL A 171 7.63 -1.29 -2.59
CA VAL A 171 8.03 -2.53 -1.91
C VAL A 171 8.58 -2.14 -0.53
N ARG A 172 8.13 -2.82 0.53
CA ARG A 172 8.57 -2.51 1.89
C ARG A 172 10.03 -2.90 2.12
N ARG A 173 10.67 -2.28 3.12
CA ARG A 173 12.10 -2.46 3.41
C ARG A 173 12.42 -3.81 4.07
N ASP A 174 11.41 -4.47 4.63
CA ASP A 174 11.38 -5.80 5.22
C ASP A 174 11.02 -6.91 4.19
N GLU A 175 10.32 -6.57 3.11
CA GLU A 175 10.08 -7.47 1.96
C GLU A 175 11.38 -7.76 1.16
N SER A 176 12.46 -7.03 1.47
CA SER A 176 13.79 -7.09 0.84
C SER A 176 14.58 -8.34 1.23
N HIS A 177 14.12 -9.52 0.80
CA HIS A 177 14.82 -10.79 0.99
C HIS A 177 16.19 -10.81 0.30
N ALA A 178 17.19 -11.34 0.98
CA ALA A 178 18.57 -11.46 0.49
C ALA A 178 18.66 -12.44 -0.70
N GLY A 179 18.48 -11.92 -1.91
CA GLY A 179 18.41 -12.68 -3.16
C GLY A 179 17.35 -12.17 -4.14
N VAL A 180 16.39 -11.34 -3.69
CA VAL A 180 15.26 -10.87 -4.52
C VAL A 180 15.28 -9.34 -4.68
N GLN A 181 16.20 -8.83 -5.52
CA GLN A 181 16.21 -7.43 -5.95
C GLN A 181 15.48 -7.23 -7.29
N ALA A 182 14.17 -7.49 -7.27
CA ALA A 182 13.21 -7.14 -8.32
C ALA A 182 11.80 -7.07 -7.67
N ASN A 183 10.84 -6.24 -8.09
CA ASN A 183 10.82 -5.16 -9.06
C ASN A 183 10.01 -4.00 -8.43
N PRO A 184 10.45 -2.73 -8.47
CA PRO A 184 9.66 -1.58 -8.05
C PRO A 184 8.60 -1.17 -9.11
N LEU A 185 7.76 -2.14 -9.50
CA LEU A 185 6.70 -2.08 -10.51
C LEU A 185 6.94 -1.08 -11.66
N LEU A 186 7.88 -1.42 -12.54
CA LEU A 186 8.20 -0.62 -13.73
C LEU A 186 7.00 -0.50 -14.70
N SER A 187 6.33 0.66 -14.71
CA SER A 187 5.21 0.94 -15.62
C SER A 187 5.67 1.11 -17.07
N VAL A 188 5.62 0.02 -17.84
CA VAL A 188 5.93 0.00 -19.28
C VAL A 188 4.67 -0.41 -20.05
N ILE A 189 4.36 0.28 -21.16
CA ILE A 189 3.15 0.02 -21.94
C ILE A 189 3.48 -0.64 -23.27
N ASP A 190 3.18 -1.93 -23.37
CA ASP A 190 3.17 -2.64 -24.65
C ASP A 190 2.04 -2.08 -25.55
N PRO A 191 2.33 -1.57 -26.76
CA PRO A 191 1.29 -1.12 -27.70
C PRO A 191 0.36 -2.25 -28.17
N LEU A 192 0.75 -3.52 -28.02
CA LEU A 192 0.00 -4.71 -28.40
C LEU A 192 -0.82 -5.32 -27.25
N TYR A 193 -0.59 -4.95 -25.99
CA TYR A 193 -1.36 -5.47 -24.85
C TYR A 193 -2.87 -5.21 -25.00
N ARG A 194 -3.69 -6.26 -24.87
CA ARG A 194 -5.16 -6.18 -24.94
C ARG A 194 -5.83 -6.73 -23.69
N VAL A 195 -6.99 -6.16 -23.38
CA VAL A 195 -7.91 -6.62 -22.35
C VAL A 195 -9.20 -7.09 -22.99
N SER A 196 -9.72 -8.22 -22.54
CA SER A 196 -11.06 -8.70 -22.85
C SER A 196 -11.85 -9.01 -21.58
N LEU A 197 -13.17 -8.95 -21.69
CA LEU A 197 -14.10 -9.05 -20.56
C LEU A 197 -15.33 -9.85 -20.97
N ASP A 198 -15.75 -10.80 -20.13
CA ASP A 198 -17.05 -11.46 -20.21
C ASP A 198 -17.63 -11.70 -18.80
N LEU A 199 -18.33 -10.69 -18.27
CA LEU A 199 -18.95 -10.73 -16.94
C LEU A 199 -20.46 -10.94 -17.04
N MET A 200 -20.98 -11.82 -16.18
CA MET A 200 -22.42 -12.05 -15.99
C MET A 200 -22.86 -11.57 -14.61
N VAL A 201 -23.92 -10.76 -14.54
CA VAL A 201 -24.53 -10.29 -13.28
C VAL A 201 -25.90 -10.94 -13.11
N GLN A 202 -26.09 -11.66 -12.00
CA GLN A 202 -27.33 -12.34 -11.65
C GLN A 202 -27.83 -11.91 -10.24
N PRO A 203 -29.14 -11.67 -10.05
CA PRO A 203 -30.17 -11.53 -11.09
C PRO A 203 -29.95 -10.28 -11.97
N ALA A 204 -30.65 -10.20 -13.10
CA ALA A 204 -30.55 -9.14 -14.12
C ALA A 204 -30.62 -7.71 -13.55
N ALA A 205 -29.46 -7.11 -13.26
CA ALA A 205 -29.36 -5.74 -12.76
C ALA A 205 -29.34 -4.70 -13.88
N GLU A 206 -29.71 -3.46 -13.56
CA GLU A 206 -29.45 -2.30 -14.41
C GLU A 206 -28.01 -1.85 -14.23
N VAL A 207 -27.25 -1.73 -15.32
CA VAL A 207 -25.84 -1.32 -15.27
C VAL A 207 -25.78 0.20 -15.48
N THR A 208 -25.27 0.91 -14.48
CA THR A 208 -25.27 2.38 -14.38
C THR A 208 -23.92 3.01 -14.73
N MET A 209 -22.86 2.21 -14.82
CA MET A 209 -21.54 2.62 -15.32
C MET A 209 -20.79 1.43 -15.92
N VAL A 210 -20.09 1.65 -17.03
CA VAL A 210 -19.18 0.70 -17.67
C VAL A 210 -17.95 1.45 -18.22
N PRO A 211 -16.80 0.78 -18.39
CA PRO A 211 -15.66 1.35 -19.10
C PRO A 211 -15.97 1.56 -20.59
N GLN A 212 -15.20 2.42 -21.25
CA GLN A 212 -15.38 2.73 -22.67
C GLN A 212 -15.19 1.48 -23.54
N GLY A 213 -16.09 1.28 -24.51
CA GLY A 213 -16.07 0.13 -25.43
C GLY A 213 -16.76 -1.13 -24.90
N ALA A 214 -17.30 -1.13 -23.68
CA ALA A 214 -18.09 -2.25 -23.18
C ALA A 214 -19.50 -2.30 -23.79
N ILE A 215 -19.95 -3.51 -24.12
CA ILE A 215 -21.30 -3.84 -24.60
C ILE A 215 -22.08 -4.44 -23.43
N VAL A 216 -23.30 -3.95 -23.18
CA VAL A 216 -24.19 -4.48 -22.13
C VAL A 216 -25.42 -5.13 -22.76
N THR A 217 -25.68 -6.39 -22.39
CA THR A 217 -26.84 -7.16 -22.86
C THR A 217 -27.63 -7.68 -21.66
N ARG A 218 -28.83 -7.13 -21.43
CA ARG A 218 -29.71 -7.53 -20.32
C ARG A 218 -30.83 -8.46 -20.79
N THR A 219 -30.97 -9.62 -20.14
CA THR A 219 -32.08 -10.55 -20.34
C THR A 219 -33.13 -10.36 -19.22
N ARG A 220 -34.00 -11.35 -18.99
CA ARG A 220 -34.90 -11.38 -17.81
C ARG A 220 -34.19 -11.86 -16.54
N GLU A 221 -33.15 -12.67 -16.68
CA GLU A 221 -32.55 -13.45 -15.59
C GLU A 221 -31.14 -12.95 -15.24
N GLU A 222 -30.40 -12.43 -16.23
CA GLU A 222 -29.02 -11.97 -16.09
C GLU A 222 -28.71 -10.71 -16.92
N THR A 223 -27.63 -10.03 -16.59
CA THR A 223 -27.06 -8.94 -17.39
C THR A 223 -25.59 -9.22 -17.71
N TRP A 224 -25.27 -9.31 -18.99
CA TRP A 224 -23.90 -9.49 -19.49
C TRP A 224 -23.22 -8.15 -19.74
N ILE A 225 -21.93 -8.06 -19.41
CA ILE A 225 -21.05 -6.92 -19.69
C ILE A 225 -19.79 -7.46 -20.40
N ARG A 226 -19.58 -7.06 -21.65
CA ARG A 226 -18.54 -7.62 -22.53
C ARG A 226 -17.61 -6.57 -23.12
N ILE A 227 -16.34 -6.92 -23.26
CA ILE A 227 -15.32 -6.20 -24.04
C ILE A 227 -14.59 -7.25 -24.87
N GLU A 228 -14.70 -7.21 -26.20
CA GLU A 228 -14.03 -8.20 -27.06
C GLU A 228 -12.51 -8.01 -27.06
N SER A 229 -12.06 -6.77 -27.21
CA SER A 229 -10.66 -6.36 -27.13
C SER A 229 -10.56 -4.83 -26.98
N SER A 230 -9.91 -4.37 -25.91
CA SER A 230 -9.51 -2.96 -25.74
C SER A 230 -8.02 -2.86 -25.39
N ARG A 231 -7.42 -1.68 -25.59
CA ARG A 231 -6.12 -1.35 -24.98
C ARG A 231 -6.42 -0.58 -23.69
N PRO A 232 -6.00 -1.06 -22.51
CA PRO A 232 -6.29 -0.37 -21.26
C PRO A 232 -5.38 0.84 -21.06
N ASP A 233 -5.98 1.94 -20.65
CA ASP A 233 -5.35 3.17 -20.14
C ASP A 233 -5.78 3.49 -18.69
N HIS A 234 -6.79 2.79 -18.16
CA HIS A 234 -7.28 2.86 -16.78
C HIS A 234 -7.79 1.49 -16.28
N ASP A 235 -8.00 1.37 -14.96
CA ASP A 235 -8.67 0.22 -14.35
C ASP A 235 -10.14 0.12 -14.80
N LEU A 236 -10.64 -1.09 -15.07
CA LEU A 236 -12.03 -1.26 -15.49
C LEU A 236 -12.97 -1.05 -14.31
N VAL A 237 -13.86 -0.05 -14.39
CA VAL A 237 -14.85 0.27 -13.36
C VAL A 237 -16.26 0.03 -13.89
N PHE A 238 -17.03 -0.77 -13.16
CA PHE A 238 -18.42 -1.09 -13.46
C PHE A 238 -19.31 -0.72 -12.26
N ARG A 239 -20.53 -0.26 -12.53
CA ARG A 239 -21.56 -0.09 -11.50
C ARG A 239 -22.89 -0.67 -11.94
N TRP A 240 -23.61 -1.31 -11.03
CA TRP A 240 -24.95 -1.82 -11.26
C TRP A 240 -25.89 -1.55 -10.08
N ALA A 241 -27.16 -1.29 -10.37
CA ALA A 241 -28.17 -1.00 -9.36
C ALA A 241 -28.46 -2.22 -8.47
N HIS A 242 -28.69 -2.00 -7.18
CA HIS A 242 -29.16 -3.04 -6.28
C HIS A 242 -30.70 -3.12 -6.30
N ALA A 243 -31.26 -4.33 -6.30
CA ALA A 243 -32.69 -4.56 -6.50
C ALA A 243 -33.57 -4.31 -5.26
N THR A 244 -33.01 -3.97 -4.10
CA THR A 244 -33.76 -3.75 -2.86
C THR A 244 -34.69 -2.54 -2.93
N GLY A 245 -35.99 -2.76 -2.70
CA GLY A 245 -37.01 -1.73 -2.56
C GLY A 245 -36.96 -0.94 -1.24
N GLY A 246 -35.77 -0.58 -0.76
CA GLY A 246 -35.58 0.15 0.51
C GLY A 246 -35.51 -0.73 1.76
N GLU A 247 -35.19 -2.02 1.63
CA GLU A 247 -35.03 -2.91 2.78
C GLU A 247 -33.76 -2.58 3.59
N TRP A 248 -33.94 -2.47 4.91
CA TRP A 248 -32.84 -2.19 5.87
C TRP A 248 -31.78 -3.30 5.95
N LEU A 249 -32.14 -4.56 5.66
CA LEU A 249 -31.26 -5.73 5.81
C LEU A 249 -31.56 -6.76 4.71
N THR A 250 -30.57 -6.99 3.84
CA THR A 250 -30.56 -8.07 2.84
C THR A 250 -29.57 -9.13 3.28
N THR A 251 -29.86 -10.41 3.01
CA THR A 251 -29.02 -11.52 3.48
C THR A 251 -28.83 -12.59 2.42
N TRP A 252 -27.57 -12.97 2.19
CA TRP A 252 -27.19 -14.19 1.49
C TRP A 252 -26.64 -15.19 2.50
N ALA A 253 -26.97 -16.48 2.32
CA ALA A 253 -26.41 -17.56 3.11
C ALA A 253 -25.96 -18.71 2.22
N ALA A 254 -25.13 -19.60 2.76
CA ALA A 254 -24.86 -20.90 2.17
C ALA A 254 -24.33 -21.89 3.24
N ASN A 255 -24.66 -23.18 3.09
CA ASN A 255 -24.20 -24.23 4.00
C ASN A 255 -22.94 -24.92 3.44
N ASP A 256 -21.91 -25.06 4.26
CA ASP A 256 -20.72 -25.85 3.93
C ASP A 256 -21.14 -27.28 3.52
N PRO A 257 -20.50 -27.97 2.54
CA PRO A 257 -21.01 -29.24 2.01
C PRO A 257 -21.10 -30.41 3.00
N ASP A 258 -20.45 -30.31 4.16
CA ASP A 258 -20.56 -31.26 5.28
C ASP A 258 -21.65 -30.90 6.31
N GLY A 259 -22.31 -29.75 6.14
CA GLY A 259 -23.33 -29.21 7.04
C GLY A 259 -22.78 -28.59 8.34
N SER A 260 -21.45 -28.43 8.48
CA SER A 260 -20.83 -27.96 9.73
C SER A 260 -21.13 -26.50 10.07
N PHE A 261 -21.18 -25.62 9.06
CA PHE A 261 -21.45 -24.19 9.21
C PHE A 261 -22.38 -23.66 8.11
N THR A 262 -23.18 -22.65 8.46
CA THR A 262 -23.80 -21.74 7.50
C THR A 262 -22.95 -20.47 7.44
N TYR A 263 -22.40 -20.17 6.27
CA TYR A 263 -21.76 -18.89 5.96
C TYR A 263 -22.82 -17.85 5.62
N LEU A 264 -22.60 -16.61 6.06
CA LEU A 264 -23.57 -15.54 6.03
C LEU A 264 -22.93 -14.24 5.54
N LEU A 265 -23.58 -13.60 4.58
CA LEU A 265 -23.34 -12.22 4.19
C LEU A 265 -24.61 -11.41 4.44
N GLY A 266 -24.58 -10.56 5.45
CA GLY A 266 -25.57 -9.50 5.63
C GLY A 266 -25.14 -8.23 4.90
N LEU A 267 -26.08 -7.55 4.24
CA LEU A 267 -25.96 -6.16 3.80
C LEU A 267 -27.01 -5.34 4.54
N ILE A 268 -26.57 -4.42 5.38
CA ILE A 268 -27.43 -3.47 6.06
C ILE A 268 -27.47 -2.19 5.20
N THR A 269 -28.61 -1.84 4.61
CA THR A 269 -28.76 -0.66 3.73
C THR A 269 -29.76 0.33 4.33
N PRO A 270 -29.31 1.39 5.01
CA PRO A 270 -30.22 2.34 5.63
C PRO A 270 -30.97 3.15 4.55
N PRO A 271 -32.32 3.10 4.53
CA PRO A 271 -33.11 3.48 3.36
C PRO A 271 -33.09 4.98 3.07
N ARG A 272 -33.29 5.31 1.79
CA ARG A 272 -33.37 6.69 1.30
C ARG A 272 -34.68 7.34 1.72
N GLY A 273 -34.60 8.27 2.67
CA GLY A 273 -35.70 9.19 2.99
C GLY A 273 -36.49 8.88 4.25
N GLU A 274 -36.20 7.79 4.97
CA GLU A 274 -36.63 7.67 6.37
C GLU A 274 -35.92 8.75 7.18
N ARG A 275 -36.65 9.84 7.46
CA ARG A 275 -36.21 10.91 8.34
C ARG A 275 -36.30 10.45 9.79
N GLY A 276 -35.37 9.58 10.18
CA GLY A 276 -34.97 9.47 11.58
C GLY A 276 -34.62 10.87 12.12
N GLU A 277 -34.90 11.09 13.40
CA GLU A 277 -34.59 12.34 14.07
C GLU A 277 -33.09 12.64 13.92
N ARG A 278 -32.73 13.78 13.30
CA ARG A 278 -31.34 14.04 12.88
C ARG A 278 -30.45 14.16 14.11
N ILE A 279 -29.63 13.13 14.34
CA ILE A 279 -28.66 13.11 15.42
C ILE A 279 -27.53 14.12 15.11
N PRO A 280 -27.34 15.18 15.92
CA PRO A 280 -26.27 16.15 15.71
C PRO A 280 -24.89 15.52 15.88
N ARG A 281 -23.88 16.09 15.23
CA ARG A 281 -22.51 15.55 15.22
C ARG A 281 -21.64 16.22 16.28
N GLU A 282 -20.80 15.43 16.95
CA GLU A 282 -19.67 15.92 17.76
C GLU A 282 -18.39 15.50 17.03
N VAL A 283 -17.64 16.46 16.49
CA VAL A 283 -16.51 16.17 15.60
C VAL A 283 -15.19 16.73 16.11
N ILE A 284 -14.25 15.85 16.43
CA ILE A 284 -12.91 16.23 16.88
C ILE A 284 -11.90 15.96 15.76
N LEU A 285 -11.30 17.02 15.24
CA LEU A 285 -10.29 16.95 14.18
C LEU A 285 -8.89 17.02 14.80
N VAL A 286 -7.98 16.14 14.39
CA VAL A 286 -6.59 16.07 14.85
C VAL A 286 -5.70 16.01 13.62
N ALA A 287 -5.18 17.15 13.18
CA ALA A 287 -4.43 17.30 11.93
C ALA A 287 -2.94 17.55 12.16
N ASP A 288 -2.14 16.78 11.44
CA ASP A 288 -0.69 16.76 11.49
C ASP A 288 -0.08 17.93 10.69
N GLN A 289 0.85 18.62 11.32
CA GLN A 289 1.62 19.72 10.77
C GLN A 289 3.13 19.52 11.06
N SER A 290 3.57 18.26 11.07
CA SER A 290 4.98 17.86 11.12
C SER A 290 5.75 18.28 9.86
N GLY A 291 7.08 18.11 9.87
CA GLY A 291 7.95 18.50 8.76
C GLY A 291 7.65 17.78 7.44
N SER A 292 7.17 16.54 7.48
CA SER A 292 6.86 15.69 6.31
C SER A 292 5.47 15.95 5.70
N MET A 293 4.59 16.64 6.43
CA MET A 293 3.31 17.15 5.92
C MET A 293 3.44 18.48 5.15
N GLN A 294 4.61 19.13 5.15
CA GLN A 294 4.78 20.48 4.60
C GLN A 294 4.54 20.59 3.08
N GLY A 295 4.22 21.80 2.61
CA GLY A 295 4.00 22.09 1.19
C GLY A 295 2.66 21.54 0.69
N GLY A 296 2.69 20.76 -0.39
CA GLY A 296 1.49 20.32 -1.11
C GLY A 296 0.48 19.51 -0.26
N LYS A 297 0.99 18.62 0.62
CA LYS A 297 0.15 17.80 1.50
C LYS A 297 -0.66 18.66 2.48
N TRP A 298 0.01 19.50 3.27
CA TRP A 298 -0.63 20.44 4.21
C TRP A 298 -1.56 21.41 3.50
N ASN A 299 -1.15 21.98 2.36
CA ASN A 299 -1.99 22.90 1.60
C ASN A 299 -3.30 22.24 1.14
N ALA A 300 -3.26 20.99 0.68
CA ALA A 300 -4.47 20.24 0.37
C ALA A 300 -5.30 19.99 1.64
N ALA A 301 -4.71 19.37 2.67
CA ALA A 301 -5.38 19.03 3.92
C ALA A 301 -6.05 20.24 4.60
N ALA A 302 -5.41 21.41 4.63
CA ALA A 302 -5.93 22.62 5.24
C ALA A 302 -7.13 23.22 4.46
N ARG A 303 -7.10 23.21 3.12
CA ARG A 303 -8.28 23.58 2.30
C ARG A 303 -9.44 22.63 2.59
N SER A 304 -9.14 21.34 2.58
CA SER A 304 -10.07 20.24 2.80
C SER A 304 -10.78 20.33 4.17
N ILE A 305 -10.01 20.56 5.24
CA ILE A 305 -10.55 20.79 6.59
C ILE A 305 -11.36 22.10 6.64
N GLY A 306 -10.92 23.16 5.96
CA GLY A 306 -11.69 24.41 5.86
C GLY A 306 -13.08 24.22 5.24
N ALA A 307 -13.13 23.53 4.09
CA ALA A 307 -14.38 23.20 3.39
C ALA A 307 -15.29 22.28 4.21
N PHE A 308 -14.73 21.41 5.07
CA PHE A 308 -15.53 20.63 6.01
C PHE A 308 -16.22 21.49 7.07
N LEU A 309 -15.47 22.41 7.69
CA LEU A 309 -16.02 23.28 8.74
C LEU A 309 -17.16 24.15 8.20
N ASP A 310 -17.06 24.59 6.94
CA ASP A 310 -18.14 25.31 6.23
C ASP A 310 -19.38 24.44 5.96
N GLY A 311 -19.26 23.11 6.04
CA GLY A 311 -20.35 22.12 5.91
C GLY A 311 -20.94 21.62 7.23
N LEU A 312 -20.58 22.23 8.37
CA LEU A 312 -21.19 21.95 9.68
C LEU A 312 -22.47 22.77 9.88
N SER A 313 -23.47 22.18 10.54
CA SER A 313 -24.73 22.86 10.90
C SER A 313 -24.65 23.48 12.30
N PRO A 314 -25.36 24.59 12.61
CA PRO A 314 -25.18 25.32 13.88
C PRO A 314 -25.53 24.57 15.18
N ASP A 315 -26.23 23.43 15.07
CA ASP A 315 -26.57 22.52 16.17
C ASP A 315 -25.52 21.42 16.39
N GLU A 316 -24.53 21.32 15.50
CA GLU A 316 -23.39 20.41 15.60
C GLU A 316 -22.25 21.08 16.36
N VAL A 317 -21.37 20.28 16.95
CA VAL A 317 -20.25 20.77 17.75
C VAL A 317 -18.93 20.20 17.25
N PHE A 318 -17.87 20.99 17.32
CA PHE A 318 -16.56 20.60 16.83
C PHE A 318 -15.41 21.08 17.71
N ASN A 319 -14.25 20.43 17.58
CA ASN A 319 -12.97 20.97 18.01
C ASN A 319 -11.88 20.61 16.99
N LEU A 320 -10.80 21.37 16.96
CA LEU A 320 -9.68 21.18 16.05
C LEU A 320 -8.36 21.24 16.83
N CYS A 321 -7.56 20.20 16.69
CA CYS A 321 -6.16 20.14 17.08
C CYS A 321 -5.27 20.21 15.84
N LEU A 322 -4.22 21.03 15.93
CA LEU A 322 -3.06 20.97 15.07
C LEU A 322 -1.88 20.42 15.88
N PHE A 323 -1.16 19.44 15.35
CA PHE A 323 -0.07 18.82 16.10
C PHE A 323 1.21 18.60 15.29
N SER A 324 2.35 18.66 15.99
CA SER A 324 3.61 18.06 15.56
C SER A 324 4.39 17.59 16.79
N ASN A 325 5.37 18.34 17.30
CA ASN A 325 6.01 18.10 18.61
C ASN A 325 5.18 18.58 19.82
N LYS A 326 4.05 19.23 19.56
CA LYS A 326 3.06 19.75 20.52
C LYS A 326 1.69 19.61 19.90
N ALA A 327 0.66 19.46 20.73
CA ALA A 327 -0.75 19.55 20.32
C ALA A 327 -1.31 20.93 20.71
N LEU A 328 -1.84 21.69 19.75
CA LEU A 328 -2.52 22.96 19.96
C LEU A 328 -4.00 22.84 19.59
N TRP A 329 -4.89 23.30 20.48
CA TRP A 329 -6.34 23.20 20.31
C TRP A 329 -6.98 24.57 20.04
N PHE A 330 -7.92 24.61 19.09
CA PHE A 330 -8.76 25.78 18.84
C PHE A 330 -9.63 26.14 20.06
N SER A 331 -10.19 25.13 20.74
CA SER A 331 -10.89 25.29 22.01
C SER A 331 -10.22 24.47 23.10
N SER A 332 -9.73 25.14 24.14
CA SER A 332 -9.18 24.52 25.36
C SER A 332 -10.27 23.97 26.31
N GLN A 333 -11.55 24.28 26.05
CA GLN A 333 -12.69 23.84 26.86
C GLN A 333 -13.40 22.60 26.29
N GLY A 334 -12.89 22.03 25.19
CA GLY A 334 -13.56 20.95 24.46
C GLY A 334 -14.43 21.44 23.29
N PRO A 335 -15.32 20.59 22.75
CA PRO A 335 -16.13 20.90 21.56
C PRO A 335 -17.02 22.14 21.73
N VAL A 336 -17.07 22.97 20.68
CA VAL A 336 -17.88 24.21 20.62
C VAL A 336 -18.92 24.13 19.50
N PRO A 337 -20.09 24.80 19.63
CA PRO A 337 -21.08 24.88 18.55
C PRO A 337 -20.51 25.45 17.26
N ALA A 338 -20.92 24.87 16.13
CA ALA A 338 -20.51 25.27 14.79
C ALA A 338 -21.23 26.54 14.29
N THR A 339 -21.16 27.62 15.07
CA THR A 339 -21.60 28.94 14.61
C THR A 339 -20.60 29.50 13.59
N LYS A 340 -21.07 30.39 12.69
CA LYS A 340 -20.24 31.00 11.65
C LYS A 340 -18.97 31.67 12.23
N ASP A 341 -19.09 32.36 13.36
CA ASP A 341 -17.96 33.02 14.02
C ASP A 341 -16.92 32.02 14.55
N ARG A 342 -17.36 30.83 14.99
CA ARG A 342 -16.48 29.74 15.44
C ARG A 342 -15.82 29.02 14.27
N ILE A 343 -16.57 28.77 13.19
CA ILE A 343 -16.04 28.21 11.93
C ILE A 343 -14.96 29.14 11.35
N GLU A 344 -15.24 30.43 11.20
CA GLU A 344 -14.26 31.42 10.74
C GLU A 344 -13.11 31.63 11.73
N GLY A 345 -13.34 31.41 13.03
CA GLY A 345 -12.28 31.37 14.04
C GLY A 345 -11.32 30.20 13.83
N ALA A 346 -11.85 29.00 13.57
CA ALA A 346 -11.07 27.81 13.31
C ALA A 346 -10.35 27.85 11.96
N LYS A 347 -10.97 28.44 10.92
CA LYS A 347 -10.34 28.70 9.62
C LYS A 347 -9.17 29.67 9.73
N ARG A 348 -9.26 30.70 10.57
CA ARG A 348 -8.11 31.55 10.91
C ARG A 348 -7.04 30.78 11.69
N PHE A 349 -7.41 29.94 12.66
CA PHE A 349 -6.46 29.09 13.40
C PHE A 349 -5.69 28.11 12.48
N LEU A 350 -6.34 27.54 11.45
CA LEU A 350 -5.70 26.74 10.39
C LEU A 350 -4.67 27.52 9.58
N GLN A 351 -4.92 28.81 9.33
CA GLN A 351 -4.09 29.65 8.47
C GLN A 351 -2.92 30.31 9.22
N THR A 352 -3.10 30.65 10.50
CA THR A 352 -2.07 31.38 11.29
C THR A 352 -1.20 30.48 12.15
N THR A 353 -1.63 29.24 12.44
CA THR A 353 -0.82 28.28 13.21
C THR A 353 0.20 27.62 12.28
N SER A 354 1.48 27.72 12.65
CA SER A 354 2.58 27.07 11.95
C SER A 354 3.45 26.33 12.97
N LEU A 355 3.29 25.02 13.02
CA LEU A 355 4.08 24.10 13.82
C LEU A 355 5.22 23.49 12.99
N PHE A 356 6.31 23.12 13.67
CA PHE A 356 7.47 22.46 13.07
C PHE A 356 8.05 21.45 14.07
N GLY A 357 8.31 20.22 13.60
CA GLY A 357 8.83 19.12 14.43
C GLY A 357 8.51 17.74 13.85
N GLY A 358 8.70 16.72 14.68
CA GLY A 358 8.20 15.35 14.45
C GLY A 358 6.71 15.20 14.83
N THR A 359 6.27 13.99 15.14
CA THR A 359 4.85 13.60 15.04
C THR A 359 4.30 12.93 16.32
N GLU A 360 3.94 13.75 17.33
CA GLU A 360 3.45 13.31 18.65
C GLU A 360 1.94 12.96 18.65
N LEU A 361 1.51 12.09 17.72
CA LEU A 361 0.10 11.67 17.61
C LEU A 361 -0.43 11.07 18.93
N GLY A 362 0.42 10.37 19.70
CA GLY A 362 0.06 9.80 21.00
C GLY A 362 -0.49 10.83 22.00
N VAL A 363 0.12 12.02 22.05
CA VAL A 363 -0.32 13.10 22.93
C VAL A 363 -1.59 13.76 22.39
N ALA A 364 -1.66 14.02 21.08
CA ALA A 364 -2.81 14.66 20.45
C ALA A 364 -4.08 13.79 20.55
N LEU A 365 -3.96 12.49 20.27
CA LEU A 365 -5.06 11.52 20.37
C LEU A 365 -5.51 11.33 21.82
N GLU A 366 -4.58 11.21 22.78
CA GLU A 366 -4.95 11.09 24.19
C GLU A 366 -5.72 12.32 24.69
N GLN A 367 -5.31 13.54 24.30
CA GLN A 367 -6.05 14.76 24.61
C GLN A 367 -7.43 14.80 23.94
N ALA A 368 -7.53 14.36 22.68
CA ALA A 368 -8.78 14.29 21.92
C ALA A 368 -9.82 13.36 22.58
N LEU A 369 -9.39 12.16 23.00
CA LEU A 369 -10.24 11.17 23.66
C LEU A 369 -10.67 11.63 25.08
N ARG A 370 -9.81 12.36 25.78
CA ARG A 370 -10.10 12.96 27.09
C ARG A 370 -11.05 14.17 27.06
N GLN A 371 -11.39 14.73 25.88
CA GLN A 371 -12.25 15.93 25.83
C GLN A 371 -13.65 15.69 26.42
N PRO A 372 -14.26 16.70 27.07
CA PRO A 372 -15.60 16.57 27.63
C PRO A 372 -16.61 16.17 26.56
N ARG A 373 -17.62 15.41 26.99
CA ARG A 373 -18.70 14.87 26.16
C ARG A 373 -19.96 15.65 26.49
N LEU A 374 -20.60 16.27 25.50
CA LEU A 374 -21.87 16.97 25.73
C LEU A 374 -23.00 15.99 26.08
N SER A 375 -23.94 16.45 26.90
CA SER A 375 -25.17 15.73 27.22
C SER A 375 -26.16 15.76 26.05
N GLY A 376 -26.82 14.62 25.80
CA GLY A 376 -27.68 14.41 24.64
C GLY A 376 -27.17 13.30 23.72
N ILE A 377 -27.94 13.00 22.67
CA ILE A 377 -27.58 12.02 21.66
C ILE A 377 -26.76 12.73 20.58
N TYR A 378 -25.48 12.39 20.48
CA TYR A 378 -24.56 12.94 19.46
C TYR A 378 -23.86 11.79 18.72
N ALA A 379 -23.73 11.94 17.40
CA ALA A 379 -22.89 11.07 16.58
C ALA A 379 -21.43 11.54 16.75
N ARG A 380 -20.63 10.78 17.50
CA ARG A 380 -19.29 11.20 17.94
C ARG A 380 -18.20 10.67 17.02
N HIS A 381 -17.45 11.56 16.38
CA HIS A 381 -16.43 11.20 15.39
C HIS A 381 -15.11 11.93 15.68
N LEU A 382 -13.99 11.21 15.55
CA LEU A 382 -12.63 11.73 15.71
C LEU A 382 -11.84 11.44 14.43
N LEU A 383 -11.32 12.47 13.78
CA LEU A 383 -10.50 12.34 12.57
C LEU A 383 -9.03 12.56 12.94
N VAL A 384 -8.18 11.59 12.64
CA VAL A 384 -6.74 11.81 12.53
C VAL A 384 -6.42 12.07 11.05
N VAL A 385 -5.69 13.16 10.77
CA VAL A 385 -5.10 13.42 9.45
C VAL A 385 -3.59 13.48 9.66
N THR A 386 -2.82 12.58 9.05
CA THR A 386 -1.36 12.42 9.25
C THR A 386 -0.69 11.82 8.01
N ASP A 387 0.63 11.78 7.92
CA ASP A 387 1.35 10.90 6.99
C ASP A 387 1.68 9.51 7.60
N GLY A 388 1.47 9.36 8.92
CA GLY A 388 1.55 8.08 9.63
C GLY A 388 2.91 7.76 10.25
N GLN A 389 3.89 8.68 10.22
CA GLN A 389 5.23 8.44 10.77
C GLN A 389 5.25 8.55 12.31
N VAL A 390 4.74 7.52 13.00
CA VAL A 390 4.60 7.46 14.48
C VAL A 390 5.23 6.19 15.04
N THR A 391 5.81 6.26 16.25
CA THR A 391 6.63 5.19 16.85
C THR A 391 6.02 4.47 18.05
N ASP A 392 4.86 4.91 18.57
CA ASP A 392 4.20 4.38 19.79
C ASP A 392 2.82 3.76 19.48
N GLU A 393 2.80 2.80 18.56
CA GLU A 393 1.56 2.16 18.07
C GLU A 393 0.79 1.45 19.19
N ALA A 394 1.49 0.74 20.08
CA ALA A 394 0.86 -0.04 21.16
C ALA A 394 0.08 0.84 22.16
N ARG A 395 0.57 2.05 22.46
CA ARG A 395 -0.20 3.02 23.27
C ARG A 395 -1.43 3.53 22.53
N LEU A 396 -1.29 3.84 21.23
CA LEU A 396 -2.40 4.33 20.41
C LEU A 396 -3.52 3.28 20.32
N PHE A 397 -3.20 2.01 20.07
CA PHE A 397 -4.17 0.91 20.06
C PHE A 397 -4.86 0.73 21.43
N ARG A 398 -4.12 0.87 22.54
CA ARG A 398 -4.69 0.80 23.90
C ARG A 398 -5.61 1.98 24.22
N LEU A 399 -5.26 3.19 23.78
CA LEU A 399 -6.08 4.39 23.94
C LEU A 399 -7.41 4.26 23.20
N VAL A 400 -7.36 3.90 21.92
CA VAL A 400 -8.58 3.71 21.10
C VAL A 400 -9.40 2.50 21.57
N GLY A 401 -8.76 1.41 21.99
CA GLY A 401 -9.45 0.25 22.56
C GLY A 401 -10.16 0.56 23.89
N SER A 402 -9.63 1.50 24.68
CA SER A 402 -10.29 1.99 25.89
C SER A 402 -11.48 2.90 25.56
N GLU A 403 -11.35 3.75 24.53
CA GLU A 403 -12.46 4.57 24.03
C GLU A 403 -13.61 3.72 23.50
N ALA A 404 -13.32 2.71 22.67
CA ALA A 404 -14.30 1.81 22.07
C ALA A 404 -15.02 0.89 23.09
N ALA A 405 -14.49 0.78 24.31
CA ALA A 405 -15.14 0.09 25.42
C ALA A 405 -16.13 0.99 26.21
N ALA A 406 -16.11 2.31 26.00
CA ALA A 406 -16.95 3.26 26.74
C ALA A 406 -18.39 3.33 26.19
N SER A 407 -19.36 3.58 27.07
CA SER A 407 -20.80 3.69 26.75
C SER A 407 -21.18 4.92 25.90
N MET A 408 -20.25 5.84 25.67
CA MET A 408 -20.40 7.00 24.78
C MET A 408 -19.10 7.21 23.99
N SER A 409 -18.67 6.17 23.29
CA SER A 409 -17.43 6.13 22.52
C SER A 409 -17.41 7.11 21.34
N ARG A 410 -16.21 7.56 20.97
CA ARG A 410 -15.92 8.35 19.77
C ARG A 410 -15.39 7.42 18.68
N ARG A 411 -16.03 7.44 17.49
CA ARG A 411 -15.54 6.68 16.34
C ARG A 411 -14.28 7.31 15.77
N VAL A 412 -13.14 6.62 15.89
CA VAL A 412 -11.85 7.08 15.36
C VAL A 412 -11.73 6.68 13.89
N SER A 413 -11.41 7.64 13.02
CA SER A 413 -11.08 7.41 11.60
C SER A 413 -9.75 8.07 11.27
N VAL A 414 -9.06 7.57 10.25
CA VAL A 414 -7.72 8.04 9.86
C VAL A 414 -7.70 8.36 8.37
N ILE A 415 -7.22 9.55 8.01
CA ILE A 415 -6.68 9.84 6.69
C ILE A 415 -5.16 9.83 6.79
N SER A 416 -4.53 9.06 5.92
CA SER A 416 -3.07 8.99 5.80
C SER A 416 -2.64 9.52 4.44
N ILE A 417 -1.80 10.56 4.44
CA ILE A 417 -1.39 11.34 3.25
C ILE A 417 0.10 11.13 2.98
N ASP A 418 0.44 10.01 2.33
CA ASP A 418 1.80 9.76 1.85
C ASP A 418 1.85 8.80 0.67
N THR A 419 3.01 8.71 0.01
CA THR A 419 3.31 7.68 -0.99
C THR A 419 3.64 6.31 -0.36
N ALA A 420 4.07 6.29 0.90
CA ALA A 420 4.35 5.09 1.68
C ALA A 420 3.86 5.24 3.15
N PRO A 421 2.54 5.39 3.37
CA PRO A 421 1.96 5.64 4.70
C PRO A 421 2.05 4.40 5.61
N ASN A 422 2.01 4.63 6.94
CA ASN A 422 1.86 3.53 7.90
C ASN A 422 0.42 2.98 7.89
N ALA A 423 0.15 2.11 6.91
CA ALA A 423 -1.16 1.51 6.70
C ALA A 423 -1.62 0.64 7.87
N HIS A 424 -0.69 -0.04 8.55
CA HIS A 424 -0.97 -0.86 9.74
C HIS A 424 -1.61 -0.02 10.85
N LEU A 425 -0.92 1.06 11.26
CA LEU A 425 -1.40 1.98 12.28
C LEU A 425 -2.75 2.62 11.91
N ALA A 426 -2.88 3.10 10.66
CA ALA A 426 -4.09 3.77 10.21
C ALA A 426 -5.32 2.84 10.15
N LEU A 427 -5.16 1.62 9.61
CA LEU A 427 -6.22 0.60 9.59
C LEU A 427 -6.66 0.20 10.99
N GLU A 428 -5.72 0.06 11.93
CA GLU A 428 -6.03 -0.39 13.29
C GLU A 428 -6.69 0.68 14.16
N LEU A 429 -6.26 1.93 14.09
CA LEU A 429 -6.95 3.00 14.81
C LEU A 429 -8.38 3.19 14.29
N ALA A 430 -8.60 2.97 12.99
CA ALA A 430 -9.93 2.90 12.41
C ALA A 430 -10.73 1.68 12.89
N ARG A 431 -10.16 0.46 12.83
CA ARG A 431 -10.83 -0.79 13.21
C ARG A 431 -11.17 -0.85 14.69
N ILE A 432 -10.18 -0.63 15.56
CA ILE A 432 -10.36 -0.64 17.02
C ILE A 432 -11.35 0.47 17.42
N GLY A 433 -11.31 1.62 16.74
CA GLY A 433 -12.19 2.75 16.98
C GLY A 433 -13.54 2.71 16.26
N GLY A 434 -13.88 1.65 15.52
CA GLY A 434 -15.16 1.51 14.82
C GLY A 434 -15.43 2.58 13.74
N GLY A 435 -14.40 3.22 13.20
CA GLY A 435 -14.46 4.14 12.06
C GLY A 435 -13.85 3.56 10.79
N VAL A 436 -13.16 4.39 9.99
CA VAL A 436 -12.58 3.98 8.69
C VAL A 436 -11.20 4.59 8.45
N ALA A 437 -10.40 3.96 7.59
CA ALA A 437 -9.12 4.49 7.12
C ALA A 437 -9.20 4.81 5.62
N LYS A 438 -8.56 5.90 5.17
CA LYS A 438 -8.29 6.21 3.75
C LYS A 438 -6.83 6.58 3.54
N PHE A 439 -6.28 6.18 2.38
CA PHE A 439 -4.88 6.34 1.98
C PHE A 439 -4.77 7.17 0.72
N LEU A 440 -3.99 8.26 0.75
CA LEU A 440 -4.03 9.33 -0.25
C LEU A 440 -2.61 9.66 -0.71
N THR A 441 -2.38 9.52 -2.01
CA THR A 441 -1.05 9.55 -2.64
C THR A 441 -0.76 10.85 -3.40
N SER A 442 -1.80 11.58 -3.81
CA SER A 442 -1.68 12.90 -4.44
C SER A 442 -2.47 13.99 -3.70
N SER A 443 -2.09 15.26 -3.90
CA SER A 443 -2.81 16.42 -3.34
C SER A 443 -4.20 16.65 -3.95
N GLU A 444 -4.54 15.95 -5.03
CA GLU A 444 -5.82 16.04 -5.74
C GLU A 444 -6.80 14.98 -5.19
N GLU A 445 -6.30 13.79 -4.82
CA GLU A 445 -7.06 12.78 -4.06
C GLU A 445 -7.56 13.30 -2.71
N VAL A 446 -6.79 14.16 -2.03
CA VAL A 446 -7.13 14.68 -0.69
C VAL A 446 -8.51 15.34 -0.65
N ASP A 447 -8.81 16.22 -1.60
CA ASP A 447 -10.06 16.97 -1.59
C ASP A 447 -11.28 16.09 -1.94
N SER A 448 -11.14 15.09 -2.83
CA SER A 448 -12.23 14.14 -3.12
C SER A 448 -12.44 13.14 -1.98
N ALA A 449 -11.35 12.56 -1.46
CA ALA A 449 -11.44 11.49 -0.48
C ALA A 449 -11.82 11.98 0.93
N LEU A 450 -11.43 13.20 1.32
CA LEU A 450 -11.99 13.81 2.52
C LEU A 450 -13.46 14.14 2.30
N GLN A 451 -13.88 14.72 1.16
CA GLN A 451 -15.30 14.96 0.90
C GLN A 451 -16.14 13.68 0.97
N GLU A 452 -15.64 12.56 0.43
CA GLU A 452 -16.29 11.25 0.59
C GLU A 452 -16.31 10.76 2.03
N LEU A 453 -15.21 10.88 2.78
CA LEU A 453 -15.18 10.50 4.20
C LEU A 453 -16.20 11.31 5.01
N LEU A 454 -16.32 12.60 4.71
CA LEU A 454 -17.22 13.51 5.42
C LEU A 454 -18.68 13.40 4.97
N ALA A 455 -18.93 13.03 3.71
CA ALA A 455 -20.23 12.59 3.22
C ALA A 455 -20.61 11.25 3.89
N SER A 456 -19.66 10.35 4.08
CA SER A 456 -19.85 9.18 4.94
C SER A 456 -20.14 9.59 6.38
N TRP A 457 -19.60 10.71 6.88
CA TRP A 457 -19.89 11.29 8.21
C TRP A 457 -21.14 12.18 8.24
N ARG A 458 -22.13 11.94 7.37
CA ARG A 458 -23.49 12.47 7.57
C ARG A 458 -24.10 11.96 8.87
N ALA A 459 -25.03 12.72 9.43
CA ALA A 459 -25.79 12.34 10.62
C ALA A 459 -26.42 10.94 10.43
N PRO A 460 -26.24 10.01 11.40
CA PRO A 460 -26.82 8.67 11.30
C PRO A 460 -28.35 8.71 11.40
N VAL A 461 -29.00 7.79 10.68
CA VAL A 461 -30.44 7.51 10.86
C VAL A 461 -30.70 6.56 12.04
N LEU A 462 -29.67 5.85 12.50
CA LEU A 462 -29.70 4.96 13.64
C LEU A 462 -28.35 4.99 14.36
N SER A 463 -28.30 5.37 15.64
CA SER A 463 -27.11 5.24 16.48
C SER A 463 -27.06 3.89 17.20
N ASN A 464 -25.85 3.40 17.50
CA ASN A 464 -25.62 2.16 18.28
C ASN A 464 -26.49 0.97 17.81
N ALA A 465 -26.47 0.69 16.50
CA ALA A 465 -27.22 -0.44 15.94
C ALA A 465 -26.61 -1.78 16.38
N VAL A 466 -27.47 -2.76 16.61
CA VAL A 466 -27.10 -4.10 17.05
C VAL A 466 -27.78 -5.11 16.13
N LEU A 467 -27.03 -6.14 15.71
CA LEU A 467 -27.57 -7.28 14.98
C LEU A 467 -27.55 -8.52 15.88
N THR A 468 -28.69 -9.19 16.05
CA THR A 468 -28.78 -10.48 16.76
C THR A 468 -29.18 -11.59 15.79
N VAL A 469 -28.90 -12.84 16.17
CA VAL A 469 -29.33 -14.04 15.44
C VAL A 469 -30.16 -14.93 16.37
N ASP A 470 -31.06 -15.73 15.80
CA ASP A 470 -31.97 -16.64 16.51
C ASP A 470 -31.30 -17.80 17.27
N ARG A 471 -29.97 -17.92 17.20
CA ARG A 471 -29.16 -18.98 17.81
C ARG A 471 -27.74 -18.49 18.14
N PRO A 472 -27.05 -19.09 19.13
CA PRO A 472 -25.67 -18.74 19.48
C PRO A 472 -24.64 -19.39 18.53
N GLY A 473 -23.37 -19.02 18.71
CA GLY A 473 -22.24 -19.47 17.91
C GLY A 473 -21.95 -18.58 16.70
N ILE A 474 -22.39 -17.31 16.68
CA ILE A 474 -22.08 -16.43 15.55
C ILE A 474 -20.62 -15.96 15.62
N GLU A 475 -19.82 -16.38 14.64
CA GLU A 475 -18.48 -15.86 14.40
C GLU A 475 -18.54 -14.78 13.32
N VAL A 476 -18.03 -13.59 13.59
CA VAL A 476 -18.06 -12.45 12.66
C VAL A 476 -16.64 -11.97 12.38
N ASN A 477 -16.32 -11.69 11.12
CA ASN A 477 -15.11 -10.96 10.76
C ASN A 477 -15.26 -9.48 11.14
N ASP A 478 -14.16 -8.83 11.53
CA ASP A 478 -14.04 -7.37 11.73
C ASP A 478 -14.91 -6.73 12.86
N TYR A 479 -16.00 -7.37 13.30
CA TYR A 479 -16.92 -6.85 14.33
C TYR A 479 -16.67 -7.40 15.75
N ARG A 480 -17.24 -6.71 16.75
CA ARG A 480 -17.35 -7.21 18.13
C ARG A 480 -18.66 -7.98 18.31
N VAL A 481 -18.54 -9.27 18.67
CA VAL A 481 -19.64 -10.02 19.30
C VAL A 481 -19.63 -9.78 20.82
N PHE A 482 -20.81 -9.75 21.43
CA PHE A 482 -21.00 -9.66 22.89
C PHE A 482 -22.29 -10.38 23.30
N SER A 483 -22.38 -10.83 24.55
CA SER A 483 -23.62 -11.40 25.09
C SER A 483 -24.57 -10.30 25.58
N ARG A 484 -25.86 -10.44 25.25
CA ARG A 484 -26.94 -9.52 25.62
C ARG A 484 -28.21 -10.32 25.92
N SER A 485 -28.73 -10.21 27.15
CA SER A 485 -29.96 -10.90 27.57
C SER A 485 -29.97 -12.42 27.33
N GLY A 486 -28.79 -13.07 27.34
CA GLY A 486 -28.62 -14.49 27.05
C GLY A 486 -28.45 -14.85 25.56
N MET A 487 -28.61 -13.89 24.64
CA MET A 487 -28.33 -14.06 23.20
C MET A 487 -26.98 -13.45 22.83
N GLU A 488 -26.43 -13.83 21.68
CA GLU A 488 -25.27 -13.17 21.09
C GLU A 488 -25.70 -12.00 20.19
N ALA A 489 -24.93 -10.92 20.27
CA ALA A 489 -25.19 -9.66 19.63
C ALA A 489 -23.92 -9.14 18.96
N VAL A 490 -24.05 -8.63 17.74
CA VAL A 490 -22.98 -7.98 16.97
C VAL A 490 -23.16 -6.47 17.07
N ASP A 491 -22.12 -5.77 17.50
CA ASP A 491 -22.11 -4.30 17.59
C ASP A 491 -21.88 -3.70 16.20
N ILE A 492 -22.93 -3.19 15.56
CA ILE A 492 -22.86 -2.57 14.24
C ILE A 492 -22.44 -1.08 14.34
N GLY A 493 -22.69 -0.45 15.49
CA GLY A 493 -22.57 0.99 15.72
C GLY A 493 -23.56 1.80 14.88
N ASP A 494 -23.35 3.10 14.73
CA ASP A 494 -24.28 3.95 13.96
C ASP A 494 -24.32 3.59 12.46
N LEU A 495 -25.52 3.63 11.90
CA LEU A 495 -25.83 3.46 10.48
C LEU A 495 -26.32 4.78 9.89
N ARG A 496 -25.97 5.03 8.63
CA ARG A 496 -26.08 6.35 8.00
C ARG A 496 -26.80 6.24 6.65
N PRO A 497 -27.62 7.24 6.27
CA PRO A 497 -28.45 7.15 5.07
C PRO A 497 -27.57 7.01 3.83
N GLU A 498 -27.99 6.15 2.89
CA GLU A 498 -27.24 5.84 1.66
C GLU A 498 -25.84 5.24 1.89
N THR A 499 -25.49 4.86 3.13
CA THR A 499 -24.20 4.25 3.50
C THR A 499 -24.41 2.77 3.87
N PRO A 500 -24.42 1.86 2.87
CA PRO A 500 -24.54 0.42 3.12
C PRO A 500 -23.39 -0.16 3.94
N VAL A 501 -23.71 -1.12 4.80
CA VAL A 501 -22.80 -1.76 5.77
C VAL A 501 -22.96 -3.27 5.71
N PHE A 502 -21.97 -3.94 5.13
CA PHE A 502 -21.90 -5.40 5.08
C PHE A 502 -21.52 -6.08 6.42
N LEU A 503 -21.71 -7.40 6.48
CA LEU A 503 -21.35 -8.28 7.59
C LEU A 503 -21.01 -9.68 7.07
N CYS A 504 -19.73 -10.08 7.15
CA CYS A 504 -19.29 -11.45 6.87
C CYS A 504 -19.24 -12.26 8.16
N SER A 505 -19.99 -13.36 8.22
CA SER A 505 -20.05 -14.22 9.40
C SER A 505 -20.22 -15.70 9.02
N ARG A 506 -20.04 -16.59 10.01
CA ARG A 506 -20.56 -17.95 9.97
C ARG A 506 -21.25 -18.28 11.29
N ILE A 507 -22.09 -19.31 11.26
CA ILE A 507 -22.79 -19.84 12.43
C ILE A 507 -22.88 -21.37 12.30
N PRO A 508 -22.91 -22.15 13.38
CA PRO A 508 -23.09 -23.61 13.31
C PRO A 508 -24.29 -24.00 12.45
N GLY A 509 -24.09 -25.02 11.61
CA GLY A 509 -25.08 -25.49 10.65
C GLY A 509 -26.33 -26.06 11.32
N SER A 510 -27.48 -25.91 10.66
CA SER A 510 -28.79 -26.33 11.15
C SER A 510 -29.77 -26.56 9.99
N SER A 511 -30.82 -27.33 10.24
CA SER A 511 -31.91 -27.56 9.28
C SER A 511 -32.82 -26.34 9.08
N ALA A 512 -32.84 -25.41 10.02
CA ALA A 512 -33.57 -24.14 9.89
C ALA A 512 -32.63 -23.02 9.41
N ALA A 513 -33.06 -22.24 8.41
CA ALA A 513 -32.34 -21.04 8.00
C ALA A 513 -32.19 -20.07 9.20
N PRO A 514 -31.03 -19.42 9.40
CA PRO A 514 -30.84 -18.46 10.47
C PRO A 514 -31.62 -17.16 10.23
N VAL A 515 -32.16 -16.60 11.31
CA VAL A 515 -32.94 -15.36 11.27
C VAL A 515 -32.13 -14.26 11.94
N LEU A 516 -31.80 -13.21 11.17
CA LEU A 516 -31.02 -12.07 11.63
C LEU A 516 -31.95 -10.88 11.91
N THR A 517 -31.82 -10.27 13.09
CA THR A 517 -32.62 -9.13 13.53
C THR A 517 -31.72 -7.92 13.74
N LEU A 518 -31.94 -6.86 12.96
CA LEU A 518 -31.33 -5.55 13.15
C LEU A 518 -32.20 -4.72 14.10
N GLY A 519 -31.61 -4.08 15.10
CA GLY A 519 -32.32 -3.25 16.06
C GLY A 519 -31.43 -2.24 16.78
N LYS A 520 -32.02 -1.56 17.77
CA LYS A 520 -31.36 -0.56 18.62
C LYS A 520 -30.59 -1.16 19.79
N ALA A 521 -29.68 -0.39 20.36
CA ALA A 521 -29.11 -0.62 21.69
C ALA A 521 -30.19 -0.79 22.77
N GLU A 522 -31.37 -0.17 22.67
CA GLU A 522 -32.47 -0.37 23.61
C GLU A 522 -33.26 -1.68 23.38
N GLY A 523 -33.05 -2.37 22.25
CA GLY A 523 -33.65 -3.68 21.95
C GLY A 523 -34.90 -3.62 21.05
N VAL A 524 -35.25 -2.44 20.54
CA VAL A 524 -36.31 -2.27 19.55
C VAL A 524 -35.84 -2.85 18.20
N PRO A 525 -36.52 -3.84 17.60
CA PRO A 525 -36.20 -4.33 16.27
C PRO A 525 -36.60 -3.29 15.19
N ILE A 526 -35.84 -3.27 14.11
CA ILE A 526 -36.02 -2.38 12.95
C ILE A 526 -36.24 -3.20 11.68
N ALA A 527 -35.47 -4.28 11.51
CA ALA A 527 -35.64 -5.21 10.40
C ALA A 527 -35.29 -6.64 10.81
N VAL A 528 -35.95 -7.60 10.17
CA VAL A 528 -35.73 -9.04 10.35
C VAL A 528 -35.60 -9.66 8.97
N ALA A 529 -34.51 -10.41 8.74
CA ALA A 529 -34.27 -11.12 7.50
C ALA A 529 -33.99 -12.60 7.79
N THR A 530 -34.58 -13.50 7.00
CA THR A 530 -34.27 -14.94 7.06
C THR A 530 -33.24 -15.25 5.98
N ALA A 531 -32.05 -15.63 6.40
CA ALA A 531 -30.94 -15.87 5.47
C ALA A 531 -31.01 -17.30 4.94
N HIS A 532 -31.85 -17.49 3.92
CA HIS A 532 -32.01 -18.77 3.23
C HIS A 532 -30.71 -19.18 2.53
N PRO A 533 -30.18 -20.39 2.76
CA PRO A 533 -29.03 -20.91 2.02
C PRO A 533 -29.31 -20.94 0.52
N GLY A 534 -28.51 -20.18 -0.23
CA GLY A 534 -28.61 -20.05 -1.68
C GLY A 534 -27.95 -21.17 -2.46
N GLU A 535 -27.71 -20.89 -3.73
CA GLU A 535 -27.14 -21.85 -4.70
C GLU A 535 -25.68 -22.23 -4.36
N ARG A 536 -25.25 -23.41 -4.84
CA ARG A 536 -23.94 -24.00 -4.49
C ARG A 536 -22.75 -23.11 -4.82
N ASP A 537 -22.83 -22.35 -5.91
CA ASP A 537 -21.68 -21.57 -6.41
C ASP A 537 -21.43 -20.32 -5.53
N LEU A 538 -22.50 -19.81 -4.91
CA LEU A 538 -22.42 -18.80 -3.86
C LEU A 538 -21.80 -19.36 -2.56
N CYS A 539 -21.91 -20.67 -2.30
CA CYS A 539 -21.32 -21.28 -1.11
C CYS A 539 -19.80 -21.20 -1.07
N ILE A 540 -19.14 -21.54 -2.18
CA ILE A 540 -17.68 -21.47 -2.29
C ILE A 540 -17.26 -20.02 -2.05
N SER A 541 -17.92 -19.08 -2.72
CA SER A 541 -17.64 -17.66 -2.62
C SER A 541 -17.83 -17.11 -1.20
N LEU A 542 -18.94 -17.41 -0.51
CA LEU A 542 -19.18 -16.96 0.87
C LEU A 542 -18.20 -17.58 1.88
N LYS A 543 -17.85 -18.86 1.72
CA LYS A 543 -16.84 -19.54 2.54
C LYS A 543 -15.46 -18.90 2.36
N VAL A 544 -15.08 -18.58 1.13
CA VAL A 544 -13.82 -17.94 0.77
C VAL A 544 -13.76 -16.50 1.31
N VAL A 545 -14.83 -15.72 1.14
CA VAL A 545 -14.99 -14.37 1.71
C VAL A 545 -14.81 -14.36 3.23
N PHE A 546 -15.44 -15.30 3.94
CA PHE A 546 -15.25 -15.44 5.38
C PHE A 546 -13.80 -15.82 5.72
N GLY A 547 -13.22 -16.76 4.98
CA GLY A 547 -11.83 -17.20 5.15
C GLY A 547 -10.79 -16.10 4.97
N ALA A 548 -10.97 -15.22 3.97
CA ALA A 548 -10.07 -14.10 3.72
C ALA A 548 -10.04 -13.10 4.88
N GLY A 549 -11.21 -12.73 5.42
CA GLY A 549 -11.30 -11.88 6.62
C GLY A 549 -10.74 -12.55 7.88
N ARG A 550 -10.89 -13.89 8.00
CA ARG A 550 -10.27 -14.67 9.08
C ARG A 550 -8.74 -14.64 8.99
N LEU A 551 -8.17 -14.89 7.82
CA LEU A 551 -6.72 -14.83 7.59
C LEU A 551 -6.16 -13.43 7.83
N ARG A 552 -6.80 -12.39 7.27
CA ARG A 552 -6.43 -10.98 7.51
C ARG A 552 -6.36 -10.67 9.01
N THR A 553 -7.31 -11.17 9.80
CA THR A 553 -7.34 -10.96 11.25
C THR A 553 -6.21 -11.69 11.98
N LEU A 554 -5.84 -12.90 11.55
CA LEU A 554 -4.75 -13.68 12.15
C LEU A 554 -3.36 -13.16 11.75
N GLU A 555 -3.15 -12.88 10.47
CA GLU A 555 -1.92 -12.25 9.95
C GLU A 555 -1.69 -10.87 10.59
N TYR A 556 -2.77 -10.12 10.82
CA TYR A 556 -2.71 -8.91 11.63
C TYR A 556 -2.20 -9.20 13.06
N LEU A 557 -2.83 -10.13 13.79
CA LEU A 557 -2.46 -10.43 15.18
C LEU A 557 -1.01 -10.94 15.32
N LEU A 558 -0.49 -11.64 14.31
CA LEU A 558 0.91 -12.10 14.24
C LEU A 558 1.91 -10.93 14.19
N ASN A 559 1.58 -9.87 13.43
CA ASN A 559 2.49 -8.75 13.16
C ASN A 559 2.29 -7.54 14.10
N ALA A 560 1.18 -7.49 14.84
CA ALA A 560 0.78 -6.32 15.63
C ALA A 560 1.62 -6.01 16.89
N GLY A 561 2.60 -6.86 17.23
CA GLY A 561 3.51 -6.63 18.37
C GLY A 561 2.84 -6.63 19.75
N TYR A 562 1.71 -7.31 19.91
CA TYR A 562 1.04 -7.45 21.21
C TYR A 562 1.86 -8.32 22.17
N ALA A 563 1.89 -7.94 23.45
CA ALA A 563 2.35 -8.82 24.51
C ALA A 563 1.40 -10.03 24.68
N ASP A 564 1.96 -11.19 25.01
CA ASP A 564 1.31 -12.50 25.02
C ASP A 564 -0.10 -12.52 25.63
N GLU A 565 -0.30 -11.88 26.78
CA GLU A 565 -1.60 -11.84 27.48
C GLU A 565 -2.71 -11.12 26.69
N GLU A 566 -2.35 -10.06 25.96
CA GLU A 566 -3.28 -9.31 25.11
C GLU A 566 -3.46 -10.01 23.75
N LEU A 567 -2.42 -10.69 23.24
CA LEU A 567 -2.51 -11.54 22.05
C LEU A 567 -3.47 -12.72 22.29
N VAL A 568 -3.30 -13.45 23.40
CA VAL A 568 -4.21 -14.53 23.82
C VAL A 568 -5.64 -14.02 23.97
N ARG A 569 -5.86 -12.94 24.73
CA ARG A 569 -7.18 -12.32 24.92
C ARG A 569 -7.84 -11.94 23.59
N ARG A 570 -7.05 -11.48 22.60
CA ARG A 570 -7.55 -11.14 21.26
C ARG A 570 -7.90 -12.38 20.45
N LEU A 571 -7.06 -13.41 20.45
CA LEU A 571 -7.31 -14.69 19.77
C LEU A 571 -8.59 -15.35 20.31
N GLU A 572 -8.74 -15.43 21.63
CA GLU A 572 -9.97 -15.90 22.30
C GLU A 572 -11.20 -15.10 21.89
N LYS A 573 -11.08 -13.76 21.83
CA LYS A 573 -12.18 -12.86 21.39
C LYS A 573 -12.58 -13.06 19.92
N VAL A 574 -11.69 -13.54 19.06
CA VAL A 574 -12.06 -13.98 17.69
C VAL A 574 -12.38 -15.48 17.62
N GLY A 575 -12.61 -16.16 18.75
CA GLY A 575 -13.03 -17.57 18.80
C GLY A 575 -11.91 -18.61 18.63
N TYR A 576 -10.65 -18.22 18.85
CA TYR A 576 -9.51 -19.15 18.88
C TYR A 576 -8.99 -19.33 20.31
N PRO A 577 -9.45 -20.35 21.05
CA PRO A 577 -8.92 -20.65 22.38
C PRO A 577 -7.46 -21.09 22.27
N VAL A 578 -6.57 -20.37 22.96
CA VAL A 578 -5.14 -20.68 22.96
C VAL A 578 -4.86 -21.75 24.03
N PRO A 579 -4.17 -22.87 23.70
CA PRO A 579 -3.74 -23.84 24.70
C PRO A 579 -2.85 -23.18 25.76
N GLN A 580 -3.08 -23.48 27.04
CA GLN A 580 -2.15 -23.03 28.07
C GLN A 580 -0.83 -23.82 27.95
N PRO A 581 0.32 -23.14 27.85
CA PRO A 581 1.63 -23.80 27.81
C PRO A 581 1.99 -24.34 29.21
N ASP A 582 2.79 -25.41 29.25
CA ASP A 582 3.25 -26.01 30.51
C ASP A 582 3.96 -25.00 31.41
N SER A 583 3.67 -25.07 32.72
CA SER A 583 4.11 -24.09 33.73
C SER A 583 5.61 -24.12 34.06
N THR A 584 6.40 -24.84 33.27
CA THR A 584 7.86 -24.99 33.37
C THR A 584 8.63 -24.27 32.26
N LEU A 585 7.94 -23.66 31.29
CA LEU A 585 8.55 -22.90 30.21
C LEU A 585 9.01 -21.50 30.68
N TYR A 586 10.25 -21.15 30.33
CA TYR A 586 10.77 -19.78 30.45
C TYR A 586 9.94 -18.79 29.61
N PRO A 587 9.79 -17.51 30.01
CA PRO A 587 8.98 -16.52 29.30
C PRO A 587 9.33 -16.39 27.81
N GLU A 588 10.61 -16.43 27.47
CA GLU A 588 11.12 -16.32 26.10
C GLU A 588 10.63 -17.49 25.22
N ASN A 589 10.63 -18.70 25.79
CA ASN A 589 10.10 -19.89 25.12
C ASN A 589 8.57 -19.85 25.00
N ARG A 590 7.88 -19.23 25.98
CA ARG A 590 6.42 -19.07 25.95
C ARG A 590 5.97 -18.18 24.80
N SER A 591 6.63 -17.04 24.59
CA SER A 591 6.31 -16.13 23.48
C SER A 591 6.59 -16.76 22.12
N GLN A 592 7.69 -17.52 21.98
CA GLN A 592 7.98 -18.27 20.75
C GLN A 592 6.91 -19.34 20.48
N VAL A 593 6.55 -20.17 21.47
CA VAL A 593 5.50 -21.20 21.32
C VAL A 593 4.14 -20.61 20.96
N LEU A 594 3.81 -19.41 21.48
CA LEU A 594 2.59 -18.68 21.10
C LEU A 594 2.64 -18.20 19.65
N HIS A 595 3.81 -17.72 19.19
CA HIS A 595 4.03 -17.28 17.81
C HIS A 595 3.93 -18.48 16.84
N ASP A 596 4.68 -19.56 17.10
CA ASP A 596 4.67 -20.80 16.32
C ASP A 596 3.26 -21.40 16.19
N TRP A 597 2.49 -21.40 17.29
CA TRP A 597 1.10 -21.84 17.29
C TRP A 597 0.21 -20.96 16.41
N LEU A 598 0.43 -19.63 16.41
CA LEU A 598 -0.33 -18.69 15.59
C LEU A 598 0.02 -18.82 14.09
N GLU A 599 1.29 -19.08 13.76
CA GLU A 599 1.68 -19.40 12.38
C GLU A 599 1.01 -20.70 11.90
N GLN A 600 1.03 -21.75 12.72
CA GLN A 600 0.39 -23.02 12.40
C GLN A 600 -1.16 -22.93 12.40
N LEU A 601 -1.75 -21.94 13.07
CA LEU A 601 -3.17 -21.60 12.93
C LEU A 601 -3.45 -20.89 11.60
N ILE A 602 -2.59 -19.96 11.17
CA ILE A 602 -2.66 -19.28 9.87
C ILE A 602 -2.54 -20.29 8.72
N VAL A 603 -1.60 -21.24 8.80
CA VAL A 603 -1.47 -22.35 7.82
C VAL A 603 -2.75 -23.19 7.79
N ARG A 604 -3.28 -23.58 8.95
CA ARG A 604 -4.46 -24.44 9.06
C ARG A 604 -5.73 -23.81 8.48
N GLU A 605 -6.04 -22.57 8.86
CA GLU A 605 -7.22 -21.89 8.34
C GLU A 605 -7.02 -21.52 6.85
N SER A 606 -5.79 -21.23 6.40
CA SER A 606 -5.47 -21.04 4.98
C SER A 606 -5.81 -22.27 4.14
N LEU A 607 -5.35 -23.45 4.56
CA LEU A 607 -5.66 -24.73 3.93
C LEU A 607 -7.16 -25.07 4.01
N ARG A 608 -7.86 -24.66 5.08
CA ARG A 608 -9.30 -24.91 5.29
C ARG A 608 -10.20 -24.14 4.31
N TYR A 609 -9.82 -22.93 3.91
CA TYR A 609 -10.57 -22.12 2.95
C TYR A 609 -10.02 -22.18 1.52
N GLY A 610 -8.80 -22.72 1.32
CA GLY A 610 -8.14 -22.75 0.01
C GLY A 610 -7.54 -21.41 -0.42
N ILE A 611 -7.19 -20.54 0.54
CA ILE A 611 -6.73 -19.16 0.29
C ILE A 611 -5.29 -19.01 0.79
N PRO A 612 -4.35 -18.46 0.00
CA PRO A 612 -2.96 -18.31 0.41
C PRO A 612 -2.77 -17.25 1.50
N SER A 613 -1.69 -17.40 2.26
CA SER A 613 -1.32 -16.57 3.40
C SER A 613 0.16 -16.20 3.41
N SER A 614 0.59 -15.37 4.34
CA SER A 614 2.02 -15.12 4.61
C SER A 614 2.79 -16.38 5.02
N ARG A 615 2.10 -17.52 5.23
CA ARG A 615 2.65 -18.84 5.59
C ARG A 615 2.23 -19.98 4.66
N THR A 616 1.52 -19.71 3.56
CA THR A 616 1.17 -20.71 2.54
C THR A 616 1.32 -20.18 1.12
N ALA A 617 1.58 -21.07 0.16
CA ALA A 617 1.73 -20.72 -1.24
C ALA A 617 1.18 -21.85 -2.14
N PHE A 618 0.75 -21.48 -3.34
CA PHE A 618 0.37 -22.44 -4.37
C PHE A 618 1.61 -22.94 -5.08
N VAL A 619 1.79 -24.26 -5.23
CA VAL A 619 2.90 -24.85 -6.00
C VAL A 619 2.43 -25.95 -6.95
N GLY A 620 3.02 -26.01 -8.15
CA GLY A 620 2.84 -27.10 -9.10
C GLY A 620 4.05 -27.24 -10.01
N SER A 621 4.39 -28.47 -10.42
CA SER A 621 5.49 -28.74 -11.36
C SER A 621 5.14 -29.85 -12.34
N SER A 622 5.80 -29.89 -13.49
CA SER A 622 5.63 -30.96 -14.48
C SER A 622 6.37 -32.23 -14.05
N ASP A 623 5.82 -33.40 -14.38
CA ASP A 623 6.53 -34.67 -14.26
C ASP A 623 7.69 -34.79 -15.25
N LYS A 624 7.62 -34.09 -16.39
CA LYS A 624 8.64 -34.14 -17.45
C LYS A 624 9.89 -33.36 -17.05
N MET A 625 11.04 -33.98 -17.28
CA MET A 625 12.35 -33.32 -17.16
C MET A 625 12.60 -32.45 -18.41
N GLY A 626 13.18 -31.28 -18.21
CA GLY A 626 13.61 -30.37 -19.28
C GLY A 626 15.05 -29.89 -19.04
N THR A 627 15.46 -28.84 -19.76
CA THR A 627 16.75 -28.17 -19.52
C THR A 627 16.67 -27.26 -18.32
N VAL A 628 17.62 -27.38 -17.38
CA VAL A 628 17.79 -26.43 -16.26
C VAL A 628 18.00 -25.02 -16.84
N PRO A 629 17.17 -24.01 -16.46
CA PRO A 629 17.43 -22.63 -16.84
C PRO A 629 18.82 -22.20 -16.34
N PRO A 630 19.66 -21.56 -17.18
CA PRO A 630 21.08 -21.35 -16.83
C PRO A 630 21.31 -20.37 -15.65
N VAL A 631 20.30 -19.58 -15.29
CA VAL A 631 20.28 -18.55 -14.24
C VAL A 631 18.85 -18.44 -13.66
N THR A 632 18.67 -17.73 -12.53
CA THR A 632 17.38 -17.20 -11.99
C THR A 632 17.26 -15.71 -12.32
N VAL A 633 16.08 -15.24 -12.76
CA VAL A 633 16.02 -14.29 -13.88
C VAL A 633 14.98 -13.11 -13.60
N ALA A 634 15.44 -11.87 -13.25
CA ALA A 634 14.92 -10.46 -13.45
C ALA A 634 15.81 -9.42 -14.29
N VAL A 635 15.37 -8.74 -15.38
CA VAL A 635 16.17 -7.81 -16.28
C VAL A 635 15.55 -6.43 -16.62
N PRO A 636 16.39 -5.40 -16.76
CA PRO A 636 16.10 -4.13 -17.44
C PRO A 636 16.74 -3.92 -18.83
N ASN A 637 15.90 -3.50 -19.78
CA ASN A 637 16.15 -2.43 -20.76
C ASN A 637 17.05 -2.66 -21.99
N ALA A 638 16.40 -3.02 -23.10
CA ALA A 638 16.47 -2.28 -24.36
C ALA A 638 15.04 -2.11 -24.91
N LEU A 639 14.49 -0.89 -24.90
CA LEU A 639 13.16 -0.60 -25.44
C LEU A 639 13.22 -0.54 -26.98
N PRO A 640 12.30 -1.21 -27.71
CA PRO A 640 12.09 -0.96 -29.13
C PRO A 640 11.65 0.48 -29.39
N SER A 641 11.91 1.01 -30.59
CA SER A 641 11.61 2.41 -30.99
C SER A 641 10.14 2.83 -30.82
N GLU A 642 9.22 1.88 -30.82
CA GLU A 642 7.78 2.10 -30.75
C GLU A 642 7.24 2.24 -29.29
N TRP A 643 8.09 2.05 -28.28
CA TRP A 643 7.68 1.92 -26.87
C TRP A 643 7.89 3.22 -26.09
N VAL A 644 6.90 3.59 -25.28
CA VAL A 644 6.86 4.87 -24.56
C VAL A 644 6.95 4.65 -23.05
N CYS A 645 7.83 5.40 -22.39
CA CYS A 645 7.95 5.49 -20.93
C CYS A 645 7.49 6.87 -20.46
N HIS A 646 6.67 6.95 -19.40
CA HIS A 646 6.18 8.21 -18.86
C HIS A 646 7.08 8.76 -17.73
N GLU A 647 7.22 10.08 -17.68
CA GLU A 647 8.36 10.77 -17.06
C GLU A 647 8.48 10.65 -15.53
N CYS A 648 7.47 10.14 -14.82
CA CYS A 648 7.49 10.01 -13.35
C CYS A 648 8.56 9.03 -12.83
N ALA A 649 9.09 8.13 -13.66
CA ALA A 649 10.20 7.24 -13.29
C ALA A 649 11.62 7.80 -13.59
N ALA A 650 11.70 8.94 -14.29
CA ALA A 650 12.96 9.43 -14.88
C ALA A 650 14.10 9.79 -13.89
N PRO A 651 13.86 10.35 -12.68
CA PRO A 651 14.95 10.70 -11.76
C PRO A 651 15.67 9.47 -11.20
N ILE A 652 14.89 8.52 -10.65
CA ILE A 652 15.40 7.36 -9.91
C ILE A 652 16.18 6.41 -10.82
N LEU A 653 15.72 6.24 -12.07
CA LEU A 653 16.43 5.45 -13.08
C LEU A 653 17.73 6.12 -13.56
N ARG A 654 17.81 7.46 -13.60
CA ARG A 654 19.03 8.16 -14.05
C ARG A 654 20.16 8.12 -13.02
N GLU A 655 19.87 8.28 -11.73
CA GLU A 655 20.91 8.17 -10.69
C GLU A 655 21.55 6.77 -10.65
N SER A 656 20.77 5.73 -10.98
CA SER A 656 21.22 4.34 -10.98
C SER A 656 22.20 4.00 -12.12
N ILE A 657 22.23 4.78 -13.21
CA ILE A 657 23.04 4.50 -14.40
C ILE A 657 24.49 4.99 -14.25
N ASP A 658 24.73 6.08 -13.51
CA ASP A 658 26.07 6.66 -13.33
C ASP A 658 26.96 5.86 -12.35
N MET A 659 26.43 4.87 -11.62
CA MET A 659 27.11 4.25 -10.49
C MET A 659 27.86 2.93 -10.79
N ILE A 660 27.85 2.44 -12.04
CA ILE A 660 28.50 1.16 -12.44
C ILE A 660 29.67 1.42 -13.41
N MET A 661 30.60 2.33 -13.06
CA MET A 661 31.81 2.62 -13.85
C MET A 661 33.04 3.02 -12.99
N GLN A 662 33.46 2.16 -12.06
CA GLN A 662 34.86 2.16 -11.56
C GLN A 662 35.39 0.73 -11.33
N PRO A 663 36.52 0.34 -11.95
CA PRO A 663 37.12 -0.98 -11.76
C PRO A 663 38.22 -0.97 -10.69
N ASP A 664 38.08 -1.74 -9.61
CA ASP A 664 39.15 -1.92 -8.61
C ASP A 664 39.23 -3.35 -8.04
N VAL A 665 39.12 -4.35 -8.93
CA VAL A 665 39.50 -5.75 -8.61
C VAL A 665 40.99 -5.93 -8.95
N LYS A 666 41.84 -5.97 -7.91
CA LYS A 666 43.27 -6.22 -8.06
C LYS A 666 43.56 -7.69 -8.41
N MET A 667 43.59 -8.03 -9.70
CA MET A 667 44.22 -9.26 -10.18
C MET A 667 45.67 -9.01 -10.62
N SER A 668 46.59 -9.87 -10.18
CA SER A 668 48.03 -9.71 -10.36
C SER A 668 48.58 -10.59 -11.48
N VAL A 669 48.86 -10.02 -12.66
CA VAL A 669 49.61 -10.69 -13.76
C VAL A 669 50.67 -9.72 -14.32
N ARG A 670 51.81 -10.24 -14.79
CA ARG A 670 52.95 -9.45 -15.30
C ARG A 670 52.96 -9.35 -16.84
N ARG A 671 53.30 -8.16 -17.34
CA ARG A 671 54.02 -7.82 -18.61
C ARG A 671 53.81 -8.70 -19.86
N SER A 672 53.40 -8.08 -20.97
CA SER A 672 54.29 -7.79 -22.12
C SER A 672 53.53 -7.21 -23.34
N GLY A 673 54.25 -6.60 -24.28
CA GLY A 673 53.77 -6.31 -25.65
C GLY A 673 53.45 -4.84 -25.97
N GLU A 674 54.08 -4.33 -27.04
CA GLU A 674 53.71 -3.06 -27.71
C GLU A 674 52.97 -3.36 -29.02
N VAL A 675 52.23 -2.38 -29.57
CA VAL A 675 52.27 -1.99 -31.00
C VAL A 675 51.41 -0.73 -31.22
N ARG A 676 51.70 0.04 -32.29
CA ARG A 676 51.06 1.34 -32.61
C ARG A 676 50.04 1.28 -33.76
N MET A 677 49.16 2.28 -33.71
CA MET A 677 48.08 2.69 -34.62
C MET A 677 48.37 2.68 -36.13
N SER A 678 47.29 2.61 -36.93
CA SER A 678 47.09 3.47 -38.12
C SER A 678 45.61 3.94 -38.17
N ALA A 679 45.22 4.82 -39.11
CA ALA A 679 44.06 5.72 -38.93
C ALA A 679 43.08 5.83 -40.12
N GLY A 680 41.81 6.17 -39.82
CA GLY A 680 40.75 6.49 -40.78
C GLY A 680 39.84 7.64 -40.30
N LYS A 681 39.70 8.69 -41.13
CA LYS A 681 38.91 9.93 -40.92
C LYS A 681 37.41 9.71 -41.16
N SER A 682 36.44 10.57 -40.78
CA SER A 682 36.34 11.69 -39.82
C SER A 682 34.93 12.33 -39.94
N ILE A 683 34.24 12.61 -38.84
CA ILE A 683 33.15 13.63 -38.70
C ILE A 683 33.12 14.09 -37.23
N SER A 684 32.78 15.36 -36.98
CA SER A 684 33.03 16.05 -35.70
C SER A 684 31.96 15.81 -34.62
N PRO A 685 32.34 15.33 -33.41
CA PRO A 685 31.51 15.44 -32.21
C PRO A 685 31.71 16.78 -31.48
N SER A 686 30.82 17.08 -30.53
CA SER A 686 30.91 18.24 -29.63
C SER A 686 32.13 18.20 -28.70
N VAL A 687 32.59 19.38 -28.27
CA VAL A 687 33.82 19.58 -27.49
C VAL A 687 33.84 18.75 -26.19
N PRO A 688 34.76 17.80 -26.02
CA PRO A 688 34.99 17.14 -24.73
C PRO A 688 35.74 18.08 -23.79
N LEU A 689 35.22 18.29 -22.59
CA LEU A 689 36.06 18.74 -21.47
C LEU A 689 36.99 17.58 -21.09
N ALA A 690 38.29 17.87 -20.95
CA ALA A 690 39.31 16.84 -20.79
C ALA A 690 39.16 16.07 -19.47
N PRO A 691 39.39 14.74 -19.45
CA PRO A 691 39.42 13.98 -18.21
C PRO A 691 40.60 14.43 -17.34
N LEU A 692 40.31 14.88 -16.11
CA LEU A 692 41.34 15.24 -15.13
C LEU A 692 41.99 13.96 -14.55
N PRO A 693 43.33 13.81 -14.59
CA PRO A 693 43.98 12.58 -14.19
C PRO A 693 44.32 12.51 -12.68
N LEU A 694 43.91 11.40 -12.07
CA LEU A 694 44.39 10.77 -10.83
C LEU A 694 44.49 11.60 -9.53
N ASN A 695 44.01 10.96 -8.46
CA ASN A 695 44.22 11.24 -7.04
C ASN A 695 45.44 12.12 -6.71
N ARG A 696 45.18 13.29 -6.12
CA ARG A 696 46.20 14.14 -5.49
C ARG A 696 46.00 14.21 -3.98
N VAL A 697 47.11 14.07 -3.27
CA VAL A 697 47.23 14.32 -1.83
C VAL A 697 47.32 15.84 -1.62
N ILE A 698 46.62 16.39 -0.63
CA ILE A 698 46.80 17.79 -0.22
C ILE A 698 48.17 17.92 0.46
N PRO A 699 49.11 18.72 -0.08
CA PRO A 699 50.31 19.09 0.66
C PRO A 699 49.94 20.10 1.75
N ALA A 700 50.45 19.92 2.97
CA ALA A 700 50.35 20.94 3.99
C ALA A 700 51.11 22.20 3.52
N LEU A 701 50.40 23.32 3.39
CA LEU A 701 50.94 24.61 2.96
C LEU A 701 50.57 25.65 4.01
N GLU A 702 51.58 26.15 4.72
CA GLU A 702 51.41 27.19 5.73
C GLU A 702 51.10 28.54 5.08
N VAL A 703 49.98 29.15 5.47
CA VAL A 703 49.73 30.59 5.33
C VAL A 703 49.19 31.08 6.67
N GLN A 704 49.63 32.27 7.08
CA GLN A 704 49.55 32.73 8.47
C GLN A 704 48.11 33.11 8.90
N ASN A 705 47.76 32.70 10.14
CA ASN A 705 46.55 33.05 10.88
C ASN A 705 45.19 32.66 10.23
N ALA A 706 44.66 31.53 10.71
CA ALA A 706 43.52 30.76 10.20
C ALA A 706 43.81 29.96 8.92
N MET A 707 43.76 28.62 9.02
CA MET A 707 44.12 27.71 7.92
C MET A 707 43.09 27.78 6.79
N ALA A 708 43.42 28.49 5.71
CA ALA A 708 42.64 28.54 4.48
C ALA A 708 43.34 27.74 3.36
N VAL A 709 42.96 26.47 3.19
CA VAL A 709 43.58 25.60 2.17
C VAL A 709 42.87 25.76 0.82
N LEU A 710 43.58 26.25 -0.19
CA LEU A 710 43.12 26.25 -1.58
C LEU A 710 43.23 24.82 -2.15
N VAL A 711 42.10 24.16 -2.37
CA VAL A 711 42.10 22.73 -2.75
C VAL A 711 42.15 22.52 -4.27
N GLU A 712 41.51 23.40 -5.05
CA GLU A 712 41.54 23.35 -6.52
C GLU A 712 41.35 24.76 -7.13
N SER A 713 41.78 24.95 -8.38
CA SER A 713 41.39 26.10 -9.19
C SER A 713 41.07 25.69 -10.63
N VAL A 714 39.79 25.83 -11.01
CA VAL A 714 39.24 25.35 -12.28
C VAL A 714 38.55 26.51 -13.01
N GLY A 715 38.73 26.59 -14.33
CA GLY A 715 37.98 27.53 -15.17
C GLY A 715 36.54 27.05 -15.36
N VAL A 716 35.58 27.85 -14.90
CA VAL A 716 34.13 27.54 -14.96
C VAL A 716 33.41 28.49 -15.90
N ALA A 717 32.35 27.98 -16.55
CA ALA A 717 31.44 28.75 -17.39
C ALA A 717 30.22 29.20 -16.57
N LYS A 718 29.35 30.02 -17.15
CA LYS A 718 28.06 30.35 -16.51
C LYS A 718 27.18 29.10 -16.44
N GLY A 719 26.60 28.79 -15.29
CA GLY A 719 25.69 27.65 -15.10
C GLY A 719 25.59 27.19 -13.64
N SER A 720 24.78 26.15 -13.42
CA SER A 720 24.70 25.44 -12.13
C SER A 720 25.72 24.31 -12.09
N TYR A 721 26.31 24.08 -10.92
CA TYR A 721 27.29 23.05 -10.67
C TYR A 721 27.08 22.46 -9.26
N THR A 722 27.38 21.17 -9.07
CA THR A 722 27.57 20.60 -7.73
C THR A 722 29.03 20.24 -7.50
N LEU A 723 29.59 20.80 -6.43
CA LEU A 723 30.91 20.51 -5.90
C LEU A 723 30.83 19.33 -4.94
N PHE A 724 31.66 18.33 -5.16
CA PHE A 724 31.83 17.19 -4.28
C PHE A 724 33.18 17.27 -3.57
N LEU A 725 33.17 17.04 -2.26
CA LEU A 725 34.34 16.98 -1.40
C LEU A 725 34.37 15.58 -0.79
N THR A 726 35.40 14.79 -1.10
CA THR A 726 35.48 13.37 -0.72
C THR A 726 36.67 13.13 0.20
N PHE A 727 36.42 12.56 1.37
CA PHE A 727 37.38 12.47 2.48
C PHE A 727 37.90 11.04 2.61
N SER A 728 39.20 10.87 2.92
CA SER A 728 39.78 9.54 3.08
C SER A 728 39.25 8.77 4.29
N HIS A 729 38.73 9.44 5.33
CA HIS A 729 38.25 8.83 6.57
C HIS A 729 36.98 9.53 7.11
N ARG A 730 36.18 8.79 7.90
CA ARG A 730 35.01 9.31 8.64
C ARG A 730 35.45 10.22 9.79
N MET A 731 34.68 11.26 10.08
CA MET A 731 34.98 12.24 11.14
C MET A 731 33.83 12.47 12.13
N LYS A 732 34.15 13.16 13.24
CA LYS A 732 33.17 13.78 14.15
C LYS A 732 33.12 15.29 13.88
N PRO A 733 31.94 15.95 13.82
CA PRO A 733 31.83 17.34 13.36
C PRO A 733 32.11 18.39 14.45
N ALA A 734 32.89 19.42 14.11
CA ALA A 734 32.96 20.70 14.82
C ALA A 734 33.55 21.81 13.93
N GLY A 735 33.00 23.03 13.98
CA GLY A 735 33.72 24.30 13.76
C GLY A 735 34.27 24.68 12.37
N VAL A 736 34.17 23.83 11.35
CA VAL A 736 34.78 24.12 10.03
C VAL A 736 33.83 24.88 9.10
N SER A 737 34.39 25.84 8.37
CA SER A 737 33.71 26.66 7.38
C SER A 737 34.30 26.44 5.98
N LEU A 738 33.49 26.58 4.93
CA LEU A 738 33.92 26.46 3.54
C LEU A 738 33.53 27.71 2.75
N ARG A 739 34.47 28.22 1.95
CA ARG A 739 34.31 29.44 1.15
C ARG A 739 34.66 29.12 -0.31
N VAL A 740 33.67 29.22 -1.18
CA VAL A 740 33.84 29.14 -2.63
C VAL A 740 33.97 30.56 -3.17
N GLU A 741 35.03 30.82 -3.92
CA GLU A 741 35.24 32.07 -4.64
C GLU A 741 35.28 31.85 -6.15
N ILE A 742 34.97 32.90 -6.90
CA ILE A 742 35.25 32.99 -8.33
C ILE A 742 35.98 34.31 -8.59
N ASP A 743 37.18 34.23 -9.17
CA ASP A 743 38.11 35.36 -9.40
C ASP A 743 38.28 36.27 -8.17
N GLY A 744 38.51 35.66 -6.99
CA GLY A 744 38.72 36.37 -5.73
C GLY A 744 37.48 37.02 -5.10
N LYS A 745 36.27 36.68 -5.57
CA LYS A 745 35.01 37.06 -4.91
C LYS A 745 34.29 35.84 -4.37
N ALA A 746 33.98 35.84 -3.07
CA ALA A 746 33.12 34.84 -2.46
C ALA A 746 31.75 34.77 -3.16
N VAL A 747 31.41 33.57 -3.63
CA VAL A 747 30.11 33.23 -4.24
C VAL A 747 29.23 32.48 -3.25
N MET A 748 29.83 31.67 -2.37
CA MET A 748 29.15 31.04 -1.25
C MET A 748 30.12 30.86 -0.07
N THR A 749 29.65 31.15 1.14
CA THR A 749 30.32 30.83 2.40
C THR A 749 29.37 30.03 3.27
N TRP A 750 29.83 28.89 3.79
CA TRP A 750 29.06 27.99 4.64
C TRP A 750 29.84 27.77 5.94
N SER A 751 29.16 27.81 7.08
CA SER A 751 29.79 27.78 8.42
C SER A 751 29.21 26.64 9.26
N ASP A 752 30.00 26.11 10.20
CA ASP A 752 29.62 25.01 11.10
C ASP A 752 29.09 23.77 10.36
N ILE A 753 29.80 23.31 9.33
CA ILE A 753 29.39 22.17 8.50
C ILE A 753 29.39 20.88 9.34
N ARG A 754 28.19 20.45 9.78
CA ARG A 754 27.99 19.22 10.56
C ARG A 754 27.90 17.97 9.66
N ILE A 755 29.05 17.49 9.22
CA ILE A 755 29.20 16.16 8.60
C ILE A 755 28.67 15.10 9.60
N ARG A 756 27.80 14.18 9.18
CA ARG A 756 27.28 13.14 10.08
C ARG A 756 28.31 12.02 10.24
N ALA A 757 28.28 11.34 11.39
CA ALA A 757 29.20 10.25 11.71
C ALA A 757 28.90 9.01 10.84
N GLY A 758 29.38 9.02 9.60
CA GLY A 758 29.07 8.03 8.58
C GLY A 758 29.52 8.46 7.18
N ASP A 759 29.40 9.75 6.90
CA ASP A 759 29.61 10.33 5.57
C ASP A 759 31.10 10.44 5.23
N SER A 760 31.47 10.02 4.01
CA SER A 760 32.79 10.22 3.41
C SER A 760 32.78 11.27 2.29
N ARG A 761 31.63 11.90 2.01
CA ARG A 761 31.44 12.84 0.91
C ARG A 761 30.46 13.94 1.30
N VAL A 762 30.79 15.18 0.95
CA VAL A 762 29.92 16.37 1.09
C VAL A 762 29.61 16.92 -0.30
N MET A 763 28.36 17.33 -0.51
CA MET A 763 27.86 17.95 -1.75
C MET A 763 27.48 19.40 -1.48
N VAL A 764 27.90 20.31 -2.36
CA VAL A 764 27.60 21.75 -2.28
C VAL A 764 27.15 22.25 -3.66
N PRO A 765 25.88 22.64 -3.84
CA PRO A 765 25.41 23.26 -5.07
C PRO A 765 25.93 24.71 -5.18
N ILE A 766 26.37 25.11 -6.37
CA ILE A 766 27.00 26.40 -6.67
C ILE A 766 26.43 26.92 -8.00
N HIS A 767 25.86 28.12 -7.98
CA HIS A 767 25.46 28.81 -9.21
C HIS A 767 26.52 29.83 -9.66
N VAL A 768 27.12 29.57 -10.82
CA VAL A 768 28.15 30.42 -11.43
C VAL A 768 27.47 31.45 -12.33
N SER A 769 27.32 32.68 -11.82
CA SER A 769 26.61 33.76 -12.52
C SER A 769 27.41 34.42 -13.66
N ARG A 770 28.75 34.34 -13.62
CA ARG A 770 29.70 34.78 -14.66
C ARG A 770 30.84 33.76 -14.78
N PRO A 771 31.37 33.48 -15.98
CA PRO A 771 32.58 32.65 -16.15
C PRO A 771 33.78 33.26 -15.39
N GLY A 772 34.68 32.40 -14.91
CA GLY A 772 35.86 32.80 -14.13
C GLY A 772 36.66 31.59 -13.62
N ARG A 773 37.69 31.82 -12.80
CA ARG A 773 38.34 30.74 -12.03
C ARG A 773 37.64 30.52 -10.70
N LEU A 774 37.02 29.36 -10.54
CA LEU A 774 36.52 28.90 -9.25
C LEU A 774 37.70 28.50 -8.36
N GLN A 775 37.64 28.87 -7.08
CA GLN A 775 38.62 28.54 -6.05
C GLN A 775 37.88 28.06 -4.80
N VAL A 776 38.26 26.91 -4.27
CA VAL A 776 37.65 26.36 -3.04
C VAL A 776 38.64 26.51 -1.88
N PHE A 777 38.22 27.26 -0.86
CA PHE A 777 38.95 27.40 0.40
C PHE A 777 38.21 26.66 1.52
N VAL A 778 38.89 25.71 2.15
CA VAL A 778 38.47 25.17 3.45
C VAL A 778 39.08 26.05 4.53
N VAL A 779 38.26 26.56 5.45
CA VAL A 779 38.71 27.33 6.61
C VAL A 779 38.46 26.51 7.87
N ASP A 780 39.52 25.91 8.39
CA ASP A 780 39.50 25.16 9.65
C ASP A 780 40.25 25.94 10.76
N PRO A 781 39.54 26.61 11.68
CA PRO A 781 40.15 27.30 12.81
C PRO A 781 40.59 26.35 13.94
N SER A 782 40.26 25.05 13.86
CA SER A 782 40.58 24.04 14.88
C SER A 782 41.83 23.20 14.57
N GLY A 783 42.23 23.12 13.29
CA GLY A 783 43.33 22.27 12.81
C GLY A 783 42.99 20.78 12.72
N ALA A 784 41.74 20.39 12.95
CA ALA A 784 41.25 19.01 12.86
C ALA A 784 41.36 18.39 11.45
N TRP A 785 41.46 19.20 10.39
CA TRP A 785 41.60 18.76 9.00
C TRP A 785 43.07 18.62 8.56
N ASN A 786 44.04 18.88 9.44
CA ASN A 786 45.46 18.78 9.10
C ASN A 786 45.86 17.32 8.79
N GLY A 787 46.53 17.11 7.64
CA GLY A 787 46.96 15.80 7.17
C GLY A 787 45.88 14.94 6.47
N LEU A 788 44.63 15.41 6.37
CA LEU A 788 43.56 14.69 5.68
C LEU A 788 43.61 14.88 4.16
N GLN A 789 43.31 13.82 3.42
CA GLN A 789 43.14 13.88 1.97
C GLN A 789 41.69 14.22 1.63
N VAL A 790 41.48 15.34 0.95
CA VAL A 790 40.20 15.72 0.36
C VAL A 790 40.35 15.72 -1.16
N ALA A 791 39.64 14.82 -1.84
CA ALA A 791 39.49 14.84 -3.29
C ALA A 791 38.30 15.72 -3.67
N VAL A 792 38.54 16.68 -4.55
CA VAL A 792 37.53 17.59 -5.08
C VAL A 792 37.09 17.12 -6.47
N SER A 793 35.80 17.22 -6.76
CA SER A 793 35.30 17.13 -8.14
C SER A 793 34.09 18.04 -8.35
N LEU A 794 34.02 18.69 -9.52
CA LEU A 794 32.95 19.62 -9.87
C LEU A 794 32.14 19.05 -11.04
N ARG A 795 30.85 18.75 -10.83
CA ARG A 795 29.93 18.34 -11.89
C ARG A 795 29.12 19.56 -12.35
N LYS A 796 29.11 19.85 -13.66
CA LYS A 796 28.16 20.80 -14.24
C LYS A 796 26.78 20.14 -14.31
N GLU A 797 25.74 20.88 -13.98
CA GLU A 797 24.36 20.44 -14.12
C GLU A 797 23.72 21.08 -15.35
N GLU A 798 23.14 20.25 -16.21
CA GLU A 798 22.50 20.72 -17.44
C GLU A 798 20.97 20.62 -17.28
N GLY A 799 20.27 21.72 -17.54
CA GLY A 799 18.83 21.85 -17.33
C GLY A 799 18.39 22.34 -15.94
N VAL A 800 19.28 22.34 -14.92
CA VAL A 800 18.94 22.76 -13.55
C VAL A 800 19.27 24.23 -13.31
N MET A 801 18.25 25.04 -13.01
CA MET A 801 18.40 26.36 -12.39
C MET A 801 17.95 26.26 -10.94
N TRP A 802 18.91 26.33 -10.00
CA TRP A 802 18.60 26.56 -8.59
C TRP A 802 18.14 28.01 -8.40
N VAL A 803 17.10 28.21 -7.59
CA VAL A 803 16.50 29.51 -7.24
C VAL A 803 16.75 29.80 -5.77
#